data_AF-A0A352EX19-F1
#
_entry.id   AF-A0A352EX19-F1
#
_cell.length_a   1.000
_cell.length_b   1.000
_cell.length_c   1.000
_cell.angle_alpha   90.00
_cell.angle_beta   90.00
_cell.angle_gamma   90.00
#
_symmetry.space_group_name_H-M   'P 1'
#
loop_
_entity.id
_entity.type
_entity.pdbx_description
1 polymer ?
#
loop_
_entity_poly.entity_id
_entity_poly.type
_entity_poly.pdbx_seq_one_letter_code
_entity_poly.pdbx_strand_id
1 'polypeptide(L)'
;MVFSFAAGISGQGIASSSQAQTQQGETNKGDPLSYATLFARRTDNQNALSRIAVLYATRGKFEQAMRIVESVSDDHWQAAALGDIATQYWKHGYIDKSRQLFLRIAGLSIPKDVIYIWGDIIENMAAAQQFDLALDVAASMDPSDSSTTRSALEETLDEFAKARARDPKIPDILPRVLAIARTLEDGEESLVLRRVAVYYAARGEFTRAEMLVQRFKEDYDLENGKADVALQLARLGQYERALRLAAKAGDYFGPIVLVQIAGVAIERKEKAKALEIATRADNLLTKMMKETSEDVSWLEAQRLAELAVIYSHLDRSIRAAELADAAFKKARAVSKPGDRFSSFGAVVSTYTELGSYSKAIEAVRALDGDHVGMDMLAEIATGAAEKGRDAELKQVLDVIRDSPLKENPEMRLQALATVANKIGTLGRSVDALKILNGAKQFADSLAENDNERTPQILKNYAVAWARAGDFRTAIQWITRTRSLYFAEDALMEIGEIAAKSGLSLDAEGLKLLDEIVKSDLPSPVVPGRIVNEVGWEIPGLAVSRKLRPPELRKTRDRSFELYITLYEPEVETFLKRPFASREKPKPDESTWTSHGLKISLIEERVINGRKYCYAITAYEIFQDEKDQPRYSNHLETLLYYDEDGDGKFETLEEGLDYFSVGHIPSWVLQK
;
A
#
# COMPACT_ATOMS: atom_id res chain seq x y z
N MET A 1 -23.26 -46.64 51.46
CA MET A 1 -24.26 -45.66 51.94
C MET A 1 -23.65 -44.29 51.68
N VAL A 2 -23.94 -43.59 50.58
CA VAL A 2 -25.08 -42.64 50.34
C VAL A 2 -25.16 -41.62 51.49
N PHE A 3 -24.91 -40.31 51.33
CA PHE A 3 -25.70 -39.33 50.56
C PHE A 3 -24.93 -38.07 50.09
N SER A 4 -25.53 -37.49 49.05
CA SER A 4 -25.25 -36.28 48.25
C SER A 4 -25.53 -34.95 48.97
N PHE A 5 -24.92 -33.85 48.49
CA PHE A 5 -25.66 -32.60 48.18
C PHE A 5 -24.92 -31.77 47.11
N ALA A 6 -25.66 -31.42 46.06
CA ALA A 6 -25.28 -30.48 45.02
C ALA A 6 -25.77 -29.06 45.40
N ALA A 7 -25.04 -28.03 44.99
CA ALA A 7 -25.59 -26.72 44.63
C ALA A 7 -24.59 -26.00 43.71
N GLY A 8 -25.03 -25.74 42.47
CA GLY A 8 -24.30 -24.94 41.50
C GLY A 8 -24.46 -23.45 41.76
N ILE A 9 -23.40 -22.68 41.49
CA ILE A 9 -23.48 -21.25 41.18
C ILE A 9 -22.54 -20.99 39.99
N SER A 10 -23.11 -20.32 39.01
CA SER A 10 -22.63 -19.94 37.68
C SER A 10 -21.32 -19.14 37.68
N GLY A 11 -20.33 -19.63 36.94
CA GLY A 11 -19.00 -19.03 36.76
C GLY A 11 -18.91 -17.90 35.73
N GLN A 12 -19.93 -17.04 35.59
CA GLN A 12 -19.92 -15.92 34.63
C GLN A 12 -19.75 -14.52 35.26
N GLY A 13 -19.67 -14.40 36.59
CA GLY A 13 -19.60 -13.09 37.27
C GLY A 13 -18.22 -12.63 37.76
N ILE A 14 -17.21 -13.49 37.77
CA ILE A 14 -15.93 -13.22 38.47
C ILE A 14 -14.74 -13.06 37.49
N ALA A 15 -14.86 -13.58 36.25
CA ALA A 15 -13.83 -13.41 35.23
C ALA A 15 -13.78 -11.97 34.65
N SER A 16 -14.93 -11.29 34.55
CA SER A 16 -15.04 -9.94 33.99
C SER A 16 -14.55 -8.84 34.94
N SER A 17 -14.66 -9.02 36.26
CA SER A 17 -14.20 -8.01 37.24
C SER A 17 -12.70 -8.08 37.49
N SER A 18 -12.09 -9.27 37.45
CA SER A 18 -10.64 -9.42 37.60
C SER A 18 -9.89 -8.94 36.36
N GLN A 19 -10.31 -9.31 35.14
CA GLN A 19 -9.70 -8.79 33.89
C GLN A 19 -9.87 -7.27 33.72
N ALA A 20 -11.01 -6.70 34.13
CA ALA A 20 -11.22 -5.25 34.11
C ALA A 20 -10.34 -4.51 35.13
N GLN A 21 -10.03 -5.12 36.28
CA GLN A 21 -9.13 -4.54 37.30
C GLN A 21 -7.64 -4.66 36.92
N THR A 22 -7.22 -5.74 36.23
CA THR A 22 -5.84 -5.83 35.70
C THR A 22 -5.61 -4.89 34.50
N GLN A 23 -6.63 -4.65 33.67
CA GLN A 23 -6.54 -3.71 32.54
C GLN A 23 -6.45 -2.22 32.98
N GLN A 24 -7.06 -1.84 34.10
CA GLN A 24 -6.98 -0.46 34.62
C GLN A 24 -5.59 -0.07 35.12
N GLY A 25 -4.75 -1.04 35.53
CA GLY A 25 -3.40 -0.80 36.06
C GLY A 25 -2.31 -0.53 35.01
N GLU A 26 -2.58 -0.81 33.73
CA GLU A 26 -1.62 -0.61 32.62
C GLU A 26 -1.87 0.67 31.81
N THR A 27 -2.97 1.39 32.09
CA THR A 27 -3.19 2.71 31.48
C THR A 27 -2.19 3.72 32.03
N ASN A 28 -1.17 4.02 31.25
CA ASN A 28 -0.37 5.21 31.50
C ASN A 28 -1.25 6.41 31.11
N LYS A 29 -2.12 6.85 32.04
CA LYS A 29 -3.10 7.93 31.82
C LYS A 29 -2.39 9.13 31.17
N GLY A 30 -2.72 9.37 29.90
CA GLY A 30 -2.09 10.43 29.09
C GLY A 30 -1.17 9.96 27.97
N ASP A 31 -0.89 8.66 27.78
CA ASP A 31 -0.24 8.12 26.58
C ASP A 31 -1.32 7.67 25.57
N PRO A 32 -1.53 8.39 24.47
CA PRO A 32 -2.56 8.06 23.48
C PRO A 32 -2.44 6.63 22.91
N LEU A 33 -1.22 6.09 22.81
CA LEU A 33 -1.01 4.70 22.36
C LEU A 33 -1.53 3.65 23.36
N SER A 34 -1.66 3.99 24.65
CA SER A 34 -2.25 3.07 25.64
C SER A 34 -3.73 2.82 25.37
N TYR A 35 -4.46 3.82 24.89
CA TYR A 35 -5.86 3.68 24.49
C TYR A 35 -6.01 2.80 23.26
N ALA A 36 -5.14 2.98 22.25
CA ALA A 36 -5.09 2.09 21.10
C ALA A 36 -4.76 0.64 21.51
N THR A 37 -3.86 0.46 22.48
CA THR A 37 -3.51 -0.88 23.00
C THR A 37 -4.71 -1.55 23.67
N LEU A 38 -5.44 -0.82 24.52
CA LEU A 38 -6.64 -1.35 25.18
C LEU A 38 -7.73 -1.71 24.18
N PHE A 39 -7.92 -0.85 23.18
CA PHE A 39 -8.89 -1.09 22.11
C PHE A 39 -8.54 -2.36 21.34
N ALA A 40 -7.30 -2.48 20.86
CA ALA A 40 -6.81 -3.65 20.13
C ALA A 40 -6.91 -4.96 20.94
N ARG A 41 -6.64 -4.92 22.25
CA ARG A 41 -6.82 -6.10 23.12
C ARG A 41 -8.28 -6.48 23.27
N ARG A 42 -9.18 -5.51 23.38
CA ARG A 42 -10.62 -5.77 23.50
C ARG A 42 -11.19 -6.35 22.21
N THR A 43 -10.71 -5.91 21.05
CA THR A 43 -11.13 -6.39 19.73
C THR A 43 -10.35 -7.61 19.24
N ASP A 44 -9.40 -8.12 20.04
CA ASP A 44 -8.49 -9.22 19.69
C ASP A 44 -7.70 -9.00 18.38
N ASN A 45 -7.36 -7.74 18.08
CA ASN A 45 -6.67 -7.38 16.84
C ASN A 45 -5.14 -7.58 16.95
N GLN A 46 -4.69 -8.75 16.53
CA GLN A 46 -3.28 -9.18 16.56
C GLN A 46 -2.34 -8.30 15.73
N ASN A 47 -2.79 -7.82 14.56
CA ASN A 47 -2.02 -6.92 13.70
C ASN A 47 -1.81 -5.56 14.38
N ALA A 48 -2.88 -4.97 14.93
CA ALA A 48 -2.78 -3.70 15.63
C ALA A 48 -1.89 -3.79 16.88
N LEU A 49 -2.00 -4.86 17.68
CA LEU A 49 -1.10 -5.09 18.81
C LEU A 49 0.37 -5.15 18.37
N SER A 50 0.65 -5.83 17.26
CA SER A 50 1.98 -5.92 16.67
C SER A 50 2.52 -4.55 16.25
N ARG A 51 1.73 -3.75 15.52
CA ARG A 51 2.08 -2.38 15.13
C ARG A 51 2.33 -1.47 16.34
N ILE A 52 1.47 -1.54 17.36
CA ILE A 52 1.61 -0.75 18.59
C ILE A 52 2.89 -1.14 19.35
N ALA A 53 3.25 -2.42 19.42
CA ALA A 53 4.50 -2.87 20.02
C ALA A 53 5.72 -2.23 19.35
N VAL A 54 5.75 -2.18 18.01
CA VAL A 54 6.82 -1.54 17.22
C VAL A 54 6.88 -0.03 17.50
N LEU A 55 5.73 0.65 17.64
CA LEU A 55 5.68 2.07 18.00
C LEU A 55 6.28 2.32 19.39
N TYR A 56 6.03 1.45 20.38
CA TYR A 56 6.69 1.53 21.68
C TYR A 56 8.21 1.33 21.57
N ALA A 57 8.66 0.34 20.80
CA ALA A 57 10.10 0.08 20.60
C ALA A 57 10.82 1.25 19.91
N THR A 58 10.17 1.88 18.93
CA THR A 58 10.70 3.09 18.26
C THR A 58 10.95 4.23 19.26
N ARG A 59 10.13 4.32 20.30
CA ARG A 59 10.26 5.29 21.41
C ARG A 59 11.24 4.85 22.50
N GLY A 60 11.97 3.74 22.30
CA GLY A 60 12.87 3.16 23.29
C GLY A 60 12.16 2.49 24.48
N LYS A 61 10.82 2.39 24.44
CA LYS A 61 9.98 1.74 25.47
C LYS A 61 9.93 0.22 25.23
N PHE A 62 11.11 -0.40 25.24
CA PHE A 62 11.29 -1.80 24.85
C PHE A 62 10.56 -2.80 25.74
N GLU A 63 10.43 -2.51 27.04
CA GLU A 63 9.69 -3.39 27.97
C GLU A 63 8.19 -3.41 27.66
N GLN A 64 7.61 -2.25 27.33
CA GLN A 64 6.22 -2.16 26.87
C GLN A 64 6.03 -2.87 25.53
N ALA A 65 6.96 -2.66 24.59
CA ALA A 65 6.94 -3.34 23.29
C ALA A 65 6.96 -4.86 23.44
N MET A 66 7.89 -5.40 24.25
CA MET A 66 8.01 -6.83 24.49
C MET A 66 6.75 -7.40 25.17
N ARG A 67 6.19 -6.73 26.18
CA ARG A 67 4.93 -7.17 26.82
C ARG A 67 3.75 -7.24 25.87
N ILE A 68 3.68 -6.34 24.89
CA ILE A 68 2.58 -6.34 23.91
C ILE A 68 2.80 -7.42 22.86
N VAL A 69 4.00 -7.53 22.28
CA VAL A 69 4.27 -8.54 21.24
C VAL A 69 4.20 -9.98 21.79
N GLU A 70 4.55 -10.19 23.06
CA GLU A 70 4.39 -11.49 23.73
C GLU A 70 2.92 -11.85 23.99
N SER A 71 2.01 -10.88 23.96
CA SER A 71 0.56 -11.13 24.01
C SER A 71 -0.07 -11.40 22.65
N VAL A 72 0.69 -11.24 21.55
CA VAL A 72 0.22 -11.55 20.20
C VAL A 72 0.21 -13.07 20.03
N SER A 73 -0.96 -13.63 19.74
CA SER A 73 -1.17 -15.09 19.62
C SER A 73 -0.90 -15.63 18.22
N ASP A 74 -0.96 -14.78 17.20
CA ASP A 74 -0.64 -15.15 15.82
C ASP A 74 0.88 -15.11 15.60
N ASP A 75 1.47 -16.27 15.27
CA ASP A 75 2.91 -16.45 15.12
C ASP A 75 3.49 -15.57 13.99
N HIS A 76 2.72 -15.31 12.93
CA HIS A 76 3.17 -14.49 11.80
C HIS A 76 3.29 -13.02 12.22
N TRP A 77 2.23 -12.47 12.83
CA TRP A 77 2.23 -11.09 13.33
C TRP A 77 3.25 -10.90 14.44
N GLN A 78 3.38 -11.89 15.32
CA GLN A 78 4.39 -11.87 16.39
C GLN A 78 5.80 -11.83 15.81
N ALA A 79 6.14 -12.71 14.86
CA ALA A 79 7.48 -12.78 14.29
C ALA A 79 7.89 -11.51 13.53
N ALA A 80 6.98 -10.95 12.73
CA ALA A 80 7.21 -9.68 12.04
C ALA A 80 7.50 -8.54 13.04
N ALA A 81 6.67 -8.39 14.08
CA ALA A 81 6.89 -7.38 15.11
C ALA A 81 8.18 -7.60 15.92
N LEU A 82 8.54 -8.85 16.22
CA LEU A 82 9.83 -9.14 16.88
C LEU A 82 11.01 -8.71 15.99
N GLY A 83 10.92 -8.88 14.67
CA GLY A 83 11.92 -8.43 13.70
C GLY A 83 12.10 -6.91 13.74
N ASP A 84 11.00 -6.17 13.68
CA ASP A 84 11.01 -4.71 13.78
C ASP A 84 11.56 -4.23 15.14
N ILE A 85 11.15 -4.86 16.24
CA ILE A 85 11.64 -4.54 17.59
C ILE A 85 13.15 -4.82 17.67
N ALA A 86 13.65 -5.91 17.06
CA ALA A 86 15.08 -6.20 16.98
C ALA A 86 15.83 -5.10 16.23
N THR A 87 15.28 -4.60 15.13
CA THR A 87 15.83 -3.44 14.40
C THR A 87 15.85 -2.18 15.27
N GLN A 88 14.80 -1.92 16.07
CA GLN A 88 14.78 -0.78 17.00
C GLN A 88 15.82 -0.93 18.12
N TYR A 89 16.02 -2.13 18.68
CA TYR A 89 17.09 -2.38 19.64
C TYR A 89 18.46 -2.00 19.04
N TRP A 90 18.73 -2.39 17.79
CA TRP A 90 19.96 -2.03 17.10
C TRP A 90 20.10 -0.51 16.93
N LYS A 91 19.05 0.19 16.47
CA LYS A 91 19.04 1.65 16.29
C LYS A 91 19.31 2.41 17.60
N HIS A 92 18.91 1.86 18.74
CA HIS A 92 19.17 2.42 20.07
C HIS A 92 20.49 1.93 20.71
N GLY A 93 21.31 1.18 19.98
CA GLY A 93 22.64 0.73 20.42
C GLY A 93 22.66 -0.57 21.24
N TYR A 94 21.51 -1.25 21.40
CA TYR A 94 21.41 -2.54 22.08
C TYR A 94 21.70 -3.70 21.12
N ILE A 95 22.92 -3.73 20.59
CA ILE A 95 23.35 -4.65 19.51
C ILE A 95 23.15 -6.12 19.88
N ASP A 96 23.54 -6.53 21.09
CA ASP A 96 23.42 -7.92 21.53
C ASP A 96 21.97 -8.37 21.66
N LYS A 97 21.09 -7.50 22.19
CA LYS A 97 19.65 -7.80 22.31
C LYS A 97 19.00 -7.94 20.93
N SER A 98 19.35 -7.05 20.00
CA SER A 98 18.91 -7.13 18.61
C SER A 98 19.29 -8.48 17.98
N ARG A 99 20.58 -8.85 18.07
CA ARG A 99 21.07 -10.12 17.51
C ARG A 99 20.43 -11.35 18.17
N GLN A 100 20.26 -11.35 19.49
CA GLN A 100 19.58 -12.43 20.20
C GLN A 100 18.14 -12.60 19.73
N LEU A 101 17.44 -11.49 19.53
CA LEU A 101 16.06 -11.51 19.05
C LEU A 101 15.97 -12.06 17.62
N PHE A 102 16.87 -11.64 16.72
CA PHE A 102 16.95 -12.21 15.38
C PHE A 102 17.28 -13.70 15.36
N LEU A 103 18.18 -14.17 16.23
CA LEU A 103 18.48 -15.60 16.35
C LEU A 103 17.27 -16.40 16.87
N ARG A 104 16.52 -15.84 17.83
CA ARG A 104 15.25 -16.42 18.28
C ARG A 104 14.25 -16.54 17.13
N ILE A 105 14.09 -15.48 16.34
CA ILE A 105 13.20 -15.46 15.18
C ILE A 105 13.63 -16.49 14.13
N ALA A 106 14.92 -16.53 13.79
CA ALA A 106 15.46 -17.46 12.79
C ALA A 106 15.19 -18.94 13.13
N GLY A 107 15.08 -19.26 14.43
CA GLY A 107 14.75 -20.58 14.95
C GLY A 107 13.26 -20.85 15.22
N LEU A 108 12.36 -19.91 14.92
CA LEU A 108 10.92 -20.18 14.97
C LEU A 108 10.54 -21.19 13.88
N SER A 109 9.58 -22.06 14.20
CA SER A 109 9.03 -23.07 13.28
C SER A 109 8.07 -22.47 12.24
N ILE A 110 8.39 -21.29 11.71
CA ILE A 110 7.63 -20.66 10.63
C ILE A 110 8.11 -21.26 9.31
N PRO A 111 7.21 -21.80 8.47
CA PRO A 111 7.59 -22.35 7.18
C PRO A 111 8.38 -21.32 6.35
N LYS A 112 9.49 -21.74 5.75
CA LYS A 112 10.45 -20.85 5.04
C LYS A 112 9.97 -20.45 3.64
N ASP A 113 8.84 -21.00 3.22
CA ASP A 113 8.02 -20.65 2.07
C ASP A 113 6.96 -19.58 2.38
N VAL A 114 6.85 -19.09 3.64
CA VAL A 114 6.03 -17.90 3.96
C VAL A 114 6.83 -16.63 3.65
N ILE A 115 6.83 -16.29 2.37
CA ILE A 115 7.76 -15.34 1.73
C ILE A 115 7.68 -13.93 2.30
N TYR A 116 6.47 -13.41 2.51
CA TYR A 116 6.28 -12.03 2.96
C TYR A 116 6.87 -11.77 4.35
N ILE A 117 6.83 -12.77 5.23
CA ILE A 117 7.33 -12.65 6.60
C ILE A 117 8.85 -12.71 6.63
N TRP A 118 9.42 -13.70 5.92
CA TRP A 118 10.86 -13.85 5.89
C TRP A 118 11.54 -12.73 5.10
N GLY A 119 10.90 -12.19 4.06
CA GLY A 119 11.35 -10.98 3.37
C GLY A 119 11.56 -9.81 4.35
N ASP A 120 10.51 -9.45 5.10
CA ASP A 120 10.58 -8.35 6.08
C ASP A 120 11.57 -8.63 7.22
N ILE A 121 11.66 -9.87 7.69
CA ILE A 121 12.62 -10.25 8.74
C ILE A 121 14.06 -10.17 8.24
N ILE A 122 14.35 -10.61 7.02
CA ILE A 122 15.69 -10.54 6.43
C ILE A 122 16.08 -9.09 6.17
N GLU A 123 15.16 -8.26 5.67
CA GLU A 123 15.37 -6.82 5.52
C GLU A 123 15.72 -6.20 6.89
N ASN A 124 14.96 -6.53 7.94
CA ASN A 124 15.23 -6.09 9.31
C ASN A 124 16.62 -6.53 9.81
N MET A 125 17.01 -7.78 9.56
CA MET A 125 18.36 -8.27 9.88
C MET A 125 19.44 -7.44 9.16
N ALA A 126 19.25 -7.16 7.87
CA ALA A 126 20.19 -6.38 7.08
C ALA A 126 20.27 -4.92 7.53
N ALA A 127 19.13 -4.28 7.83
CA ALA A 127 19.05 -2.93 8.38
C ALA A 127 19.74 -2.82 9.76
N ALA A 128 19.73 -3.90 10.54
CA ALA A 128 20.46 -4.05 11.78
C ALA A 128 21.92 -4.55 11.60
N GLN A 129 22.44 -4.50 10.37
CA GLN A 129 23.79 -4.92 9.98
C GLN A 129 24.14 -6.37 10.33
N GLN A 130 23.16 -7.25 10.49
CA GLN A 130 23.35 -8.69 10.65
C GLN A 130 23.44 -9.38 9.28
N PHE A 131 24.30 -8.88 8.40
CA PHE A 131 24.36 -9.34 6.99
C PHE A 131 24.62 -10.83 6.85
N ASP A 132 25.49 -11.42 7.67
CA ASP A 132 25.74 -12.85 7.61
C ASP A 132 24.50 -13.67 7.96
N LEU A 133 23.75 -13.25 8.99
CA LEU A 133 22.52 -13.92 9.39
C LEU A 133 21.42 -13.74 8.34
N ALA A 134 21.29 -12.54 7.76
CA ALA A 134 20.39 -12.26 6.65
C ALA A 134 20.67 -13.19 5.46
N LEU A 135 21.95 -13.35 5.09
CA LEU A 135 22.37 -14.24 4.00
C LEU A 135 22.23 -15.73 4.35
N ASP A 136 22.44 -16.14 5.60
CA ASP A 136 22.18 -17.50 6.07
C ASP A 136 20.70 -17.86 5.93
N VAL A 137 19.82 -16.97 6.40
CA VAL A 137 18.38 -17.19 6.32
C VAL A 137 17.92 -17.18 4.87
N ALA A 138 18.37 -16.23 4.05
CA ALA A 138 18.07 -16.17 2.62
C ALA A 138 18.50 -17.46 1.88
N ALA A 139 19.70 -17.97 2.16
CA ALA A 139 20.19 -19.21 1.55
C ALA A 139 19.45 -20.48 2.03
N SER A 140 18.73 -20.39 3.15
CA SER A 140 17.91 -21.49 3.68
C SER A 140 16.46 -21.49 3.18
N MET A 141 16.05 -20.48 2.40
CA MET A 141 14.70 -20.37 1.84
C MET A 141 14.47 -21.44 0.77
N ASP A 142 13.20 -21.75 0.48
CA ASP A 142 12.86 -22.82 -0.45
C ASP A 142 13.44 -22.53 -1.85
N PRO A 143 14.33 -23.38 -2.38
CA PRO A 143 14.94 -23.18 -3.69
C PRO A 143 13.94 -23.26 -4.85
N SER A 144 12.72 -23.81 -4.64
CA SER A 144 11.69 -23.80 -5.69
C SER A 144 11.11 -22.41 -5.98
N ASP A 145 11.30 -21.44 -5.08
CA ASP A 145 10.98 -20.04 -5.34
C ASP A 145 12.22 -19.15 -5.21
N SER A 146 12.93 -19.03 -6.34
CA SER A 146 14.12 -18.21 -6.48
C SER A 146 13.84 -16.70 -6.33
N SER A 147 12.59 -16.26 -6.46
CA SER A 147 12.23 -14.84 -6.45
C SER A 147 12.32 -14.22 -5.05
N THR A 148 12.10 -15.01 -4.01
CA THR A 148 12.20 -14.55 -2.62
C THR A 148 13.64 -14.44 -2.17
N THR A 149 14.42 -15.48 -2.46
CA THR A 149 15.86 -15.46 -2.23
C THR A 149 16.49 -14.27 -2.96
N ARG A 150 16.08 -14.00 -4.21
CA ARG A 150 16.48 -12.78 -4.93
C ARG A 150 16.12 -11.50 -4.17
N SER A 151 14.86 -11.31 -3.76
CA SER A 151 14.44 -10.11 -2.99
C SER A 151 15.32 -9.92 -1.75
N ALA A 152 15.49 -10.99 -0.97
CA ALA A 152 16.30 -10.99 0.23
C ALA A 152 17.76 -10.58 -0.03
N LEU A 153 18.36 -11.06 -1.13
CA LEU A 153 19.71 -10.67 -1.53
C LEU A 153 19.80 -9.21 -1.97
N GLU A 154 18.82 -8.70 -2.73
CA GLU A 154 18.79 -7.30 -3.16
C GLU A 154 18.64 -6.35 -1.97
N GLU A 155 17.70 -6.61 -1.06
CA GLU A 155 17.51 -5.79 0.15
C GLU A 155 18.74 -5.82 1.07
N THR A 156 19.32 -7.02 1.25
CA THR A 156 20.56 -7.18 2.03
C THR A 156 21.70 -6.36 1.42
N LEU A 157 21.83 -6.35 0.09
CA LEU A 157 22.85 -5.61 -0.62
C LEU A 157 22.63 -4.08 -0.52
N ASP A 158 21.39 -3.62 -0.58
CA ASP A 158 21.05 -2.20 -0.47
C ASP A 158 21.32 -1.67 0.95
N GLU A 159 20.93 -2.40 2.00
CA GLU A 159 21.27 -2.05 3.39
C GLU A 159 22.78 -2.14 3.64
N PHE A 160 23.45 -3.14 3.08
CA PHE A 160 24.91 -3.23 3.12
C PHE A 160 25.59 -2.03 2.47
N ALA A 161 25.06 -1.57 1.33
CA ALA A 161 25.60 -0.42 0.64
C ALA A 161 25.47 0.86 1.48
N LYS A 162 24.30 1.08 2.10
CA LYS A 162 24.06 2.19 3.02
C LYS A 162 24.99 2.13 4.22
N ALA A 163 25.16 0.95 4.83
CA ALA A 163 26.01 0.75 6.00
C ALA A 163 27.49 0.98 5.67
N ARG A 164 28.00 0.37 4.59
CA ARG A 164 29.41 0.47 4.22
C ARG A 164 29.82 1.84 3.70
N ALA A 165 28.89 2.61 3.14
CA ALA A 165 29.12 4.02 2.83
C ALA A 165 29.39 4.87 4.09
N ARG A 166 28.83 4.48 5.24
CA ARG A 166 29.07 5.14 6.55
C ARG A 166 30.29 4.57 7.26
N ASP A 167 30.48 3.25 7.21
CA ASP A 167 31.64 2.55 7.77
C ASP A 167 32.29 1.62 6.75
N PRO A 168 33.36 2.07 6.06
CA PRO A 168 34.08 1.26 5.08
C PRO A 168 34.70 -0.03 5.64
N LYS A 169 34.80 -0.19 6.97
CA LYS A 169 35.40 -1.36 7.63
C LYS A 169 34.46 -2.56 7.69
N ILE A 170 33.16 -2.38 7.41
CA ILE A 170 32.22 -3.50 7.35
C ILE A 170 32.74 -4.54 6.33
N PRO A 171 32.86 -5.84 6.72
CA PRO A 171 33.37 -6.89 5.85
C PRO A 171 32.61 -7.00 4.52
N ASP A 172 33.32 -7.38 3.46
CA ASP A 172 32.71 -7.48 2.14
C ASP A 172 31.79 -8.71 2.02
N ILE A 173 30.51 -8.48 1.72
CA ILE A 173 29.53 -9.56 1.53
C ILE A 173 29.33 -9.93 0.07
N LEU A 174 29.86 -9.15 -0.89
CA LEU A 174 29.60 -9.38 -2.32
C LEU A 174 29.99 -10.78 -2.81
N PRO A 175 31.11 -11.40 -2.40
CA PRO A 175 31.44 -12.75 -2.84
C PRO A 175 30.38 -13.77 -2.41
N ARG A 176 29.79 -13.57 -1.22
CA ARG A 176 28.75 -14.43 -0.67
C ARG A 176 27.41 -14.20 -1.37
N VAL A 177 27.03 -12.94 -1.60
CA VAL A 177 25.85 -12.59 -2.41
C VAL A 177 25.93 -13.21 -3.80
N LEU A 178 27.09 -13.09 -4.48
CA LEU A 178 27.32 -13.69 -5.79
C LEU A 178 27.31 -15.23 -5.77
N ALA A 179 27.69 -15.85 -4.66
CA ALA A 179 27.63 -17.30 -4.52
C ALA A 179 26.20 -17.80 -4.40
N ILE A 180 25.36 -17.12 -3.61
CA ILE A 180 23.93 -17.44 -3.47
C ILE A 180 23.19 -17.10 -4.75
N ALA A 181 23.48 -15.96 -5.41
CA ALA A 181 22.83 -15.58 -6.66
C ALA A 181 22.97 -16.63 -7.78
N ARG A 182 24.09 -17.36 -7.82
CA ARG A 182 24.34 -18.44 -8.80
C ARG A 182 23.48 -19.68 -8.59
N THR A 183 22.80 -19.80 -7.45
CA THR A 183 21.86 -20.90 -7.20
C THR A 183 20.44 -20.55 -7.65
N LEU A 184 20.21 -19.32 -8.13
CA LEU A 184 18.91 -18.85 -8.62
C LEU A 184 18.72 -19.21 -10.10
N GLU A 185 17.48 -19.15 -10.57
CA GLU A 185 17.16 -19.24 -12.00
C GLU A 185 17.77 -18.06 -12.78
N ASP A 186 18.04 -18.25 -14.08
CA ASP A 186 18.80 -17.31 -14.92
C ASP A 186 18.27 -15.85 -14.89
N GLY A 187 16.94 -15.67 -14.85
CA GLY A 187 16.31 -14.34 -14.77
C GLY A 187 16.48 -13.68 -13.40
N GLU A 188 16.31 -14.45 -12.32
CA GLU A 188 16.47 -13.95 -10.95
C GLU A 188 17.96 -13.69 -10.62
N GLU A 189 18.89 -14.51 -11.12
CA GLU A 189 20.34 -14.25 -11.04
C GLU A 189 20.67 -12.88 -11.66
N SER A 190 20.16 -12.60 -12.86
CA SER A 190 20.46 -11.37 -13.61
C SER A 190 20.08 -10.11 -12.84
N LEU A 191 18.98 -10.13 -12.09
CA LEU A 191 18.54 -9.04 -11.22
C LEU A 191 19.53 -8.79 -10.05
N VAL A 192 19.98 -9.84 -9.36
CA VAL A 192 20.99 -9.70 -8.28
C VAL A 192 22.32 -9.21 -8.85
N LEU A 193 22.76 -9.75 -9.99
CA LEU A 193 24.00 -9.31 -10.64
C LEU A 193 23.94 -7.84 -11.05
N ARG A 194 22.77 -7.34 -11.49
CA ARG A 194 22.55 -5.92 -11.79
C ARG A 194 22.76 -5.06 -10.56
N ARG A 195 22.20 -5.44 -9.40
CA ARG A 195 22.42 -4.68 -8.15
C ARG A 195 23.87 -4.72 -7.70
N VAL A 196 24.55 -5.87 -7.81
CA VAL A 196 26.00 -5.96 -7.54
C VAL A 196 26.81 -5.07 -8.49
N ALA A 197 26.42 -4.97 -9.76
CA ALA A 197 27.10 -4.10 -10.73
C ALA A 197 26.96 -2.61 -10.37
N VAL A 198 25.76 -2.18 -10.01
CA VAL A 198 25.51 -0.82 -9.50
C VAL A 198 26.35 -0.55 -8.25
N TYR A 199 26.46 -1.53 -7.35
CA TYR A 199 27.29 -1.39 -6.16
C TYR A 199 28.79 -1.28 -6.46
N TYR A 200 29.32 -2.08 -7.39
CA TYR A 200 30.69 -1.91 -7.88
C TYR A 200 30.91 -0.51 -8.46
N ALA A 201 29.95 -0.01 -9.25
CA ALA A 201 30.04 1.34 -9.80
C ALA A 201 30.07 2.39 -8.68
N ALA A 202 29.20 2.26 -7.67
CA ALA A 202 29.13 3.16 -6.51
C ALA A 202 30.46 3.25 -5.73
N ARG A 203 31.25 2.17 -5.70
CA ARG A 203 32.58 2.11 -5.06
C ARG A 203 33.73 2.59 -5.95
N GLY A 204 33.46 3.05 -7.17
CA GLY A 204 34.51 3.43 -8.13
C GLY A 204 35.11 2.25 -8.89
N GLU A 205 34.62 1.03 -8.68
CA GLU A 205 35.07 -0.19 -9.36
C GLU A 205 34.39 -0.33 -10.74
N PHE A 206 34.43 0.74 -11.52
CA PHE A 206 33.64 0.91 -12.74
C PHE A 206 33.85 -0.20 -13.78
N THR A 207 35.08 -0.67 -13.96
CA THR A 207 35.38 -1.74 -14.91
C THR A 207 34.73 -3.04 -14.48
N ARG A 208 34.66 -3.34 -13.17
CA ARG A 208 33.96 -4.52 -12.66
C ARG A 208 32.45 -4.39 -12.87
N ALA A 209 31.89 -3.22 -12.63
CA ALA A 209 30.47 -2.94 -12.91
C ALA A 209 30.13 -3.18 -14.39
N GLU A 210 30.91 -2.59 -15.30
CA GLU A 210 30.70 -2.71 -16.75
C GLU A 210 30.89 -4.16 -17.24
N MET A 211 31.88 -4.89 -16.72
CA MET A 211 32.08 -6.30 -17.05
C MET A 211 30.94 -7.19 -16.52
N LEU A 212 30.40 -6.88 -15.34
CA LEU A 212 29.35 -7.68 -14.73
C LEU A 212 28.04 -7.60 -15.53
N VAL A 213 27.67 -6.42 -16.01
CA VAL A 213 26.48 -6.22 -16.86
C VAL A 213 26.61 -6.95 -18.21
N GLN A 214 27.82 -7.10 -18.75
CA GLN A 214 28.03 -7.84 -20.00
C GLN A 214 27.76 -9.35 -19.88
N ARG A 215 27.57 -9.87 -18.66
CA ARG A 215 27.27 -11.29 -18.44
C ARG A 215 25.78 -11.61 -18.55
N PHE A 216 24.92 -10.60 -18.71
CA PHE A 216 23.47 -10.81 -18.81
C PHE A 216 23.13 -11.48 -20.14
N LYS A 217 22.31 -12.52 -20.07
CA LYS A 217 21.98 -13.38 -21.22
C LYS A 217 20.85 -12.80 -22.06
N GLU A 218 19.88 -12.13 -21.42
CA GLU A 218 18.72 -11.55 -22.09
C GLU A 218 19.00 -10.10 -22.52
N ASP A 219 18.56 -9.74 -23.73
CA ASP A 219 18.77 -8.40 -24.29
C ASP A 219 18.11 -7.32 -23.43
N TYR A 220 16.91 -7.59 -22.92
CA TYR A 220 16.20 -6.67 -22.02
C TYR A 220 16.98 -6.40 -20.74
N ASP A 221 17.43 -7.45 -20.05
CA ASP A 221 18.21 -7.32 -18.82
C ASP A 221 19.55 -6.65 -19.08
N LEU A 222 20.21 -6.97 -20.19
CA LEU A 222 21.44 -6.35 -20.62
C LEU A 222 21.28 -4.83 -20.82
N GLU A 223 20.24 -4.40 -21.53
CA GLU A 223 19.95 -2.98 -21.74
C GLU A 223 19.60 -2.26 -20.44
N ASN A 224 18.74 -2.86 -19.62
CA ASN A 224 18.34 -2.34 -18.32
C ASN A 224 19.52 -2.26 -17.33
N GLY A 225 20.39 -3.26 -17.34
CA GLY A 225 21.62 -3.29 -16.55
C GLY A 225 22.60 -2.18 -16.94
N LYS A 226 22.74 -1.92 -18.25
CA LYS A 226 23.56 -0.80 -18.75
C LYS A 226 22.97 0.53 -18.31
N ALA A 227 21.63 0.65 -18.34
CA ALA A 227 20.92 1.84 -17.88
C ALA A 227 21.19 2.16 -16.41
N ASP A 228 21.03 1.18 -15.52
CA ASP A 228 21.27 1.32 -14.08
C ASP A 228 22.74 1.70 -13.77
N VAL A 229 23.70 1.02 -14.40
CA VAL A 229 25.12 1.33 -14.22
C VAL A 229 25.46 2.71 -14.81
N ALA A 230 24.89 3.08 -15.97
CA ALA A 230 25.08 4.41 -16.55
C ALA A 230 24.63 5.52 -15.59
N LEU A 231 23.44 5.38 -15.01
CA LEU A 231 22.91 6.35 -14.06
C LEU A 231 23.81 6.46 -12.81
N GLN A 232 24.29 5.33 -12.29
CA GLN A 232 25.19 5.34 -11.14
C GLN A 232 26.55 5.99 -11.46
N LEU A 233 27.10 5.75 -12.65
CA LEU A 233 28.32 6.42 -13.12
C LEU A 233 28.12 7.94 -13.21
N ALA A 234 26.97 8.40 -13.71
CA ALA A 234 26.64 9.82 -13.75
C ALA A 234 26.58 10.45 -12.35
N ARG A 235 26.03 9.74 -11.36
CA ARG A 235 26.02 10.19 -9.95
C ARG A 235 27.41 10.40 -9.38
N LEU A 236 28.42 9.72 -9.92
CA LEU A 236 29.83 9.87 -9.56
C LEU A 236 30.60 10.85 -10.49
N GLY A 237 29.90 11.58 -11.35
CA GLY A 237 30.49 12.53 -12.30
C GLY A 237 31.17 11.87 -13.51
N GLN A 238 31.04 10.55 -13.69
CA GLN A 238 31.62 9.80 -14.80
C GLN A 238 30.74 9.89 -16.06
N TYR A 239 30.38 11.11 -16.47
CA TYR A 239 29.43 11.36 -17.55
C TYR A 239 29.83 10.70 -18.87
N GLU A 240 31.12 10.72 -19.23
CA GLU A 240 31.56 10.10 -20.49
C GLU A 240 31.32 8.59 -20.51
N ARG A 241 31.52 7.90 -19.38
CA ARG A 241 31.20 6.46 -19.28
C ARG A 241 29.70 6.23 -19.26
N ALA A 242 28.98 7.04 -18.48
CA ALA A 242 27.52 6.99 -18.38
C ALA A 242 26.85 7.15 -19.75
N LEU A 243 27.23 8.17 -20.52
CA LEU A 243 26.68 8.44 -21.85
C LEU A 243 27.02 7.35 -22.87
N ARG A 244 28.18 6.69 -22.74
CA ARG A 244 28.53 5.52 -23.58
C ARG A 244 27.67 4.31 -23.25
N LEU A 245 27.39 4.04 -21.97
CA LEU A 245 26.51 2.95 -21.58
C LEU A 245 25.05 3.23 -21.95
N ALA A 246 24.58 4.47 -21.73
CA ALA A 246 23.23 4.89 -22.13
C ALA A 246 22.99 4.71 -23.64
N ALA A 247 23.98 5.06 -24.48
CA ALA A 247 23.91 4.84 -25.92
C ALA A 247 23.86 3.35 -26.34
N LYS A 248 24.24 2.43 -25.44
CA LYS A 248 24.21 0.97 -25.65
C LYS A 248 23.03 0.28 -24.98
N ALA A 249 22.13 1.05 -24.35
CA ALA A 249 20.95 0.57 -23.63
C ALA A 249 19.69 0.52 -24.52
N GLY A 250 19.85 0.49 -25.85
CA GLY A 250 18.75 0.41 -26.80
C GLY A 250 17.90 1.68 -26.91
N ASP A 251 16.93 1.64 -27.83
CA ASP A 251 16.02 2.75 -28.10
C ASP A 251 14.97 2.93 -26.99
N TYR A 252 14.71 1.88 -26.20
CA TYR A 252 13.78 1.93 -25.07
C TYR A 252 14.43 2.60 -23.85
N PHE A 253 15.54 2.07 -23.32
CA PHE A 253 16.15 2.62 -22.10
C PHE A 253 17.10 3.80 -22.34
N GLY A 254 17.73 3.88 -23.52
CA GLY A 254 18.71 4.94 -23.83
C GLY A 254 18.18 6.36 -23.60
N PRO A 255 17.05 6.77 -24.20
CA PRO A 255 16.47 8.10 -23.99
C PRO A 255 16.08 8.35 -22.52
N ILE A 256 15.53 7.35 -21.83
CA ILE A 256 15.13 7.42 -20.42
C ILE A 256 16.33 7.78 -19.56
N VAL A 257 17.42 7.03 -19.74
CA VAL A 257 18.65 7.21 -18.98
C VAL A 257 19.27 8.57 -19.27
N LEU A 258 19.22 9.07 -20.51
CA LEU A 258 19.75 10.40 -20.81
C LEU A 258 19.02 11.51 -20.04
N VAL A 259 17.68 11.45 -19.95
CA VAL A 259 16.89 12.40 -19.15
C VAL A 259 17.26 12.28 -17.65
N GLN A 260 17.38 11.06 -17.14
CA GLN A 260 17.78 10.82 -15.75
C GLN A 260 19.20 11.31 -15.43
N ILE A 261 20.17 11.09 -16.33
CA ILE A 261 21.54 11.59 -16.21
C ILE A 261 21.54 13.14 -16.21
N ALA A 262 20.69 13.78 -17.02
CA ALA A 262 20.54 15.23 -16.98
C ALA A 262 20.02 15.70 -15.60
N GLY A 263 19.02 15.01 -15.04
CA GLY A 263 18.54 15.23 -13.67
C GLY A 263 19.62 15.09 -12.61
N VAL A 264 20.43 14.04 -12.67
CA VAL A 264 21.59 13.86 -11.78
C VAL A 264 22.58 15.02 -11.91
N ALA A 265 22.81 15.54 -13.11
CA ALA A 265 23.66 16.72 -13.29
C ALA A 265 23.03 18.00 -12.68
N ILE A 266 21.70 18.15 -12.68
CA ILE A 266 21.00 19.23 -11.95
C ILE A 266 21.21 19.09 -10.44
N GLU A 267 21.00 17.90 -9.87
CA GLU A 267 21.19 17.63 -8.43
C GLU A 267 22.62 17.93 -8.00
N ARG A 268 23.60 17.62 -8.85
CA ARG A 268 25.03 17.92 -8.65
C ARG A 268 25.39 19.39 -8.89
N LYS A 269 24.42 20.24 -9.26
CA LYS A 269 24.57 21.67 -9.59
C LYS A 269 25.48 21.93 -10.80
N GLU A 270 25.62 20.95 -11.68
CA GLU A 270 26.44 21.01 -12.89
C GLU A 270 25.59 21.46 -14.10
N LYS A 271 25.03 22.67 -14.03
CA LYS A 271 24.04 23.19 -15.02
C LYS A 271 24.49 23.09 -16.48
N ALA A 272 25.78 23.34 -16.77
CA ALA A 272 26.30 23.26 -18.13
C ALA A 272 26.24 21.82 -18.69
N LYS A 273 26.62 20.83 -17.86
CA LYS A 273 26.58 19.41 -18.24
C LYS A 273 25.15 18.90 -18.32
N ALA A 274 24.30 19.31 -17.38
CA ALA A 274 22.86 19.03 -17.44
C ALA A 274 22.23 19.56 -18.75
N LEU A 275 22.58 20.78 -19.17
CA LEU A 275 22.07 21.36 -20.41
C LEU A 275 22.58 20.60 -21.65
N GLU A 276 23.85 20.24 -21.70
CA GLU A 276 24.43 19.42 -22.78
C GLU A 276 23.67 18.09 -22.94
N ILE A 277 23.44 17.40 -21.82
CA ILE A 277 22.80 16.08 -21.80
C ILE A 277 21.31 16.17 -22.09
N ALA A 278 20.61 17.16 -21.50
CA ALA A 278 19.21 17.44 -21.80
C ALA A 278 19.00 17.76 -23.29
N THR A 279 19.89 18.54 -23.90
CA THR A 279 19.83 18.85 -25.34
C THR A 279 20.00 17.58 -26.19
N ARG A 280 20.89 16.66 -25.77
CA ARG A 280 21.05 15.36 -26.44
C ARG A 280 19.80 14.49 -26.32
N ALA A 281 19.18 14.46 -25.15
CA ALA A 281 17.92 13.75 -24.93
C ALA A 281 16.77 14.35 -25.76
N ASP A 282 16.64 15.68 -25.77
CA ASP A 282 15.65 16.43 -26.55
C ASP A 282 15.74 16.10 -28.05
N ASN A 283 16.95 16.12 -28.60
CA ASN A 283 17.20 15.79 -30.00
C ASN A 283 16.84 14.33 -30.33
N LEU A 284 17.18 13.40 -29.43
CA LEU A 284 16.87 11.98 -29.61
C LEU A 284 15.36 11.74 -29.58
N LEU A 285 14.66 12.28 -28.58
CA LEU A 285 13.21 12.18 -28.46
C LEU A 285 12.50 12.84 -29.65
N THR A 286 12.96 14.01 -30.08
CA THR A 286 12.43 14.70 -31.27
C THR A 286 12.60 13.85 -32.53
N LYS A 287 13.73 13.14 -32.67
CA LYS A 287 13.97 12.23 -33.79
C LYS A 287 13.00 11.04 -33.74
N MET A 288 12.91 10.37 -32.59
CA MET A 288 12.01 9.22 -32.39
C MET A 288 10.56 9.60 -32.69
N MET A 289 10.10 10.76 -32.21
CA MET A 289 8.75 11.26 -32.45
C MET A 289 8.41 11.53 -33.93
N LYS A 290 9.41 11.73 -34.79
CA LYS A 290 9.20 11.87 -36.24
C LYS A 290 9.16 10.51 -36.95
N GLU A 291 9.72 9.48 -36.32
CA GLU A 291 9.89 8.14 -36.88
C GLU A 291 8.80 7.17 -36.41
N THR A 292 8.13 7.42 -35.27
CA THR A 292 7.04 6.59 -34.75
C THR A 292 5.70 6.80 -35.49
N SER A 293 5.07 5.68 -35.86
CA SER A 293 3.74 5.58 -36.51
C SER A 293 2.59 5.55 -35.49
N GLU A 294 1.43 6.08 -35.92
CA GLU A 294 0.03 6.04 -35.42
C GLU A 294 -0.34 5.77 -33.94
N ASP A 295 0.37 4.95 -33.17
CA ASP A 295 0.05 4.67 -31.77
C ASP A 295 0.95 5.50 -30.83
N VAL A 296 0.38 6.54 -30.21
CA VAL A 296 1.09 7.43 -29.29
C VAL A 296 1.33 6.71 -27.97
N SER A 297 2.59 6.37 -27.69
CA SER A 297 2.96 5.76 -26.41
C SER A 297 2.85 6.78 -25.27
N TRP A 298 2.16 6.42 -24.19
CA TRP A 298 2.09 7.18 -22.94
C TRP A 298 3.47 7.55 -22.39
N LEU A 299 4.48 6.71 -22.70
CA LEU A 299 5.86 6.94 -22.36
C LEU A 299 6.40 8.23 -22.98
N GLU A 300 6.01 8.57 -24.22
CA GLU A 300 6.46 9.79 -24.88
C GLU A 300 5.99 11.06 -24.13
N ALA A 301 4.73 11.07 -23.69
CA ALA A 301 4.18 12.18 -22.90
C ALA A 301 4.96 12.34 -21.59
N GLN A 302 5.25 11.24 -20.91
CA GLN A 302 6.04 11.26 -19.67
C GLN A 302 7.48 11.75 -19.89
N ARG A 303 8.16 11.32 -20.97
CA ARG A 303 9.55 11.77 -21.23
C ARG A 303 9.63 13.25 -21.55
N LEU A 304 8.66 13.79 -22.30
CA LEU A 304 8.58 15.22 -22.57
C LEU A 304 8.31 16.01 -21.28
N ALA A 305 7.42 15.50 -20.42
CA ALA A 305 7.11 16.09 -19.12
C ALA A 305 8.34 16.13 -18.18
N GLU A 306 9.07 15.01 -18.05
CA GLU A 306 10.31 14.95 -17.26
C GLU A 306 11.38 15.93 -17.81
N LEU A 307 11.55 15.98 -19.13
CA LEU A 307 12.51 16.89 -19.75
C LEU A 307 12.11 18.37 -19.57
N ALA A 308 10.82 18.69 -19.56
CA ALA A 308 10.32 20.03 -19.24
C ALA A 308 10.75 20.46 -17.84
N VAL A 309 10.61 19.58 -16.84
CA VAL A 309 11.10 19.83 -15.48
C VAL A 309 12.61 20.07 -15.48
N ILE A 310 13.41 19.27 -16.20
CA ILE A 310 14.85 19.49 -16.32
C ILE A 310 15.17 20.89 -16.88
N TYR A 311 14.55 21.29 -17.99
CA TYR A 311 14.77 22.62 -18.56
C TYR A 311 14.31 23.77 -17.66
N SER A 312 13.30 23.55 -16.81
CA SER A 312 12.86 24.54 -15.82
C SER A 312 13.97 24.86 -14.81
N HIS A 313 14.75 23.86 -14.38
CA HIS A 313 15.89 24.05 -13.47
C HIS A 313 17.14 24.62 -14.16
N LEU A 314 17.17 24.65 -15.49
CA LEU A 314 18.25 25.19 -16.32
C LEU A 314 18.02 26.64 -16.76
N ASP A 315 17.04 27.33 -16.16
CA ASP A 315 16.65 28.69 -16.55
C ASP A 315 16.27 28.76 -18.06
N ARG A 316 15.61 27.70 -18.55
CA ARG A 316 15.07 27.58 -19.92
C ARG A 316 13.55 27.47 -19.87
N SER A 317 12.92 28.43 -19.20
CA SER A 317 11.47 28.44 -18.94
C SER A 317 10.62 28.35 -20.21
N ILE A 318 11.05 28.98 -21.31
CA ILE A 318 10.35 28.91 -22.61
C ILE A 318 10.35 27.46 -23.12
N ARG A 319 11.53 26.83 -23.20
CA ARG A 319 11.64 25.44 -23.67
C ARG A 319 10.93 24.46 -22.75
N ALA A 320 11.00 24.69 -21.44
CA ALA A 320 10.28 23.92 -20.44
C ALA A 320 8.76 23.98 -20.70
N ALA A 321 8.21 25.18 -20.94
CA ALA A 321 6.79 25.35 -21.25
C ALA A 321 6.41 24.69 -22.60
N GLU A 322 7.23 24.81 -23.63
CA GLU A 322 7.01 24.13 -24.92
C GLU A 322 6.94 22.61 -24.79
N LEU A 323 7.86 22.03 -24.00
CA LEU A 323 7.89 20.59 -23.75
C LEU A 323 6.70 20.12 -22.91
N ALA A 324 6.30 20.91 -21.91
CA ALA A 324 5.09 20.62 -21.13
C ALA A 324 3.82 20.67 -22.00
N ASP A 325 3.71 21.66 -22.89
CA ASP A 325 2.60 21.76 -23.85
C ASP A 325 2.61 20.60 -24.86
N ALA A 326 3.80 20.18 -25.31
CA ALA A 326 3.95 19.00 -26.16
C ALA A 326 3.56 17.70 -25.43
N ALA A 327 3.94 17.55 -24.17
CA ALA A 327 3.54 16.44 -23.31
C ALA A 327 2.02 16.40 -23.13
N PHE A 328 1.38 17.54 -22.88
CA PHE A 328 -0.08 17.64 -22.78
C PHE A 328 -0.78 17.21 -24.08
N LYS A 329 -0.30 17.69 -25.24
CA LYS A 329 -0.84 17.27 -26.54
C LYS A 329 -0.71 15.76 -26.76
N LYS A 330 0.41 15.17 -26.35
CA LYS A 330 0.65 13.73 -26.43
C LYS A 330 -0.26 12.95 -25.49
N ALA A 331 -0.39 13.37 -24.22
CA ALA A 331 -1.29 12.75 -23.25
C ALA A 331 -2.73 12.70 -23.77
N ARG A 332 -3.22 13.78 -24.40
CA ARG A 332 -4.56 13.83 -25.02
C ARG A 332 -4.74 12.84 -26.17
N ALA A 333 -3.67 12.50 -26.89
CA ALA A 333 -3.71 11.57 -28.01
C ALA A 333 -3.61 10.10 -27.60
N VAL A 334 -3.36 9.78 -26.31
CA VAL A 334 -3.26 8.40 -25.82
C VAL A 334 -4.64 7.74 -25.85
N SER A 335 -4.81 6.66 -26.59
CA SER A 335 -6.11 6.01 -26.79
C SER A 335 -6.61 5.27 -25.56
N LYS A 336 -5.74 4.56 -24.84
CA LYS A 336 -6.11 3.73 -23.68
C LYS A 336 -6.43 4.61 -22.45
N PRO A 337 -7.61 4.47 -21.82
CA PRO A 337 -8.01 5.33 -20.70
C PRO A 337 -7.04 5.35 -19.50
N GLY A 338 -6.53 4.19 -19.06
CA GLY A 338 -5.58 4.12 -17.93
C GLY A 338 -4.23 4.76 -18.23
N ASP A 339 -3.71 4.53 -19.44
CA ASP A 339 -2.46 5.13 -19.92
C ASP A 339 -2.62 6.65 -20.12
N ARG A 340 -3.80 7.09 -20.58
CA ARG A 340 -4.17 8.49 -20.69
C ARG A 340 -4.19 9.15 -19.32
N PHE A 341 -4.89 8.57 -18.34
CA PHE A 341 -4.92 9.08 -16.97
C PHE A 341 -3.51 9.25 -16.39
N SER A 342 -2.65 8.24 -16.56
CA SER A 342 -1.25 8.28 -16.10
C SER A 342 -0.44 9.39 -16.79
N SER A 343 -0.63 9.56 -18.11
CA SER A 343 0.02 10.62 -18.89
C SER A 343 -0.42 12.02 -18.45
N PHE A 344 -1.70 12.21 -18.16
CA PHE A 344 -2.22 13.46 -17.62
C PHE A 344 -1.68 13.74 -16.21
N GLY A 345 -1.54 12.72 -15.37
CA GLY A 345 -0.86 12.84 -14.07
C GLY A 345 0.53 13.45 -14.22
N ALA A 346 1.37 12.89 -15.10
CA ALA A 346 2.71 13.41 -15.36
C ALA A 346 2.71 14.87 -15.85
N VAL A 347 1.75 15.25 -16.70
CA VAL A 347 1.57 16.62 -17.19
C VAL A 347 1.12 17.57 -16.09
N VAL A 348 0.18 17.15 -15.23
CA VAL A 348 -0.30 17.93 -14.08
C VAL A 348 0.83 18.19 -13.10
N SER A 349 1.59 17.16 -12.71
CA SER A 349 2.76 17.30 -11.85
C SER A 349 3.77 18.28 -12.46
N THR A 350 4.00 18.17 -13.78
CA THR A 350 4.92 19.05 -14.51
C THR A 350 4.45 20.50 -14.49
N TYR A 351 3.21 20.80 -14.89
CA TYR A 351 2.70 22.17 -14.83
C TYR A 351 2.72 22.75 -13.42
N THR A 352 2.42 21.93 -12.41
CA THR A 352 2.53 22.31 -10.99
C THR A 352 3.98 22.64 -10.63
N GLU A 353 4.95 21.86 -11.12
CA GLU A 353 6.36 22.09 -10.88
C GLU A 353 6.84 23.41 -11.52
N LEU A 354 6.42 23.66 -12.75
CA LEU A 354 6.67 24.92 -13.48
C LEU A 354 5.91 26.13 -12.89
N GLY A 355 5.04 25.95 -11.89
CA GLY A 355 4.20 27.02 -11.34
C GLY A 355 3.06 27.47 -12.26
N SER A 356 2.75 26.68 -13.29
CA SER A 356 1.67 26.91 -14.25
C SER A 356 0.34 26.31 -13.76
N TYR A 357 -0.10 26.68 -12.57
CA TYR A 357 -1.26 26.07 -11.89
C TYR A 357 -2.56 26.12 -12.71
N SER A 358 -2.80 27.21 -13.45
CA SER A 358 -3.96 27.31 -14.35
C SER A 358 -3.95 26.25 -15.46
N LYS A 359 -2.78 25.97 -16.04
CA LYS A 359 -2.62 24.91 -17.05
C LYS A 359 -2.74 23.51 -16.42
N ALA A 360 -2.27 23.34 -15.18
CA ALA A 360 -2.48 22.10 -14.44
C ALA A 360 -3.97 21.81 -14.22
N ILE A 361 -4.75 22.82 -13.80
CA ILE A 361 -6.21 22.71 -13.66
C ILE A 361 -6.89 22.43 -15.01
N GLU A 362 -6.45 23.10 -16.08
CA GLU A 362 -6.93 22.84 -17.45
C GLU A 362 -6.67 21.39 -17.88
N ALA A 363 -5.48 20.87 -17.57
CA ALA A 363 -5.14 19.48 -17.87
C ALA A 363 -6.07 18.52 -17.14
N VAL A 364 -6.35 18.74 -15.84
CA VAL A 364 -7.33 17.91 -15.11
C VAL A 364 -8.71 17.97 -15.75
N ARG A 365 -9.17 19.15 -16.19
CA ARG A 365 -10.49 19.32 -16.82
C ARG A 365 -10.59 18.69 -18.20
N ALA A 366 -9.48 18.46 -18.87
CA ALA A 366 -9.42 17.80 -20.17
C ALA A 366 -9.43 16.26 -20.08
N LEU A 367 -9.46 15.69 -18.87
CA LEU A 367 -9.81 14.29 -18.68
C LEU A 367 -11.31 14.08 -18.90
N ASP A 368 -11.67 13.33 -19.94
CA ASP A 368 -13.05 12.89 -20.18
C ASP A 368 -13.36 11.62 -19.34
N GLY A 369 -14.58 11.51 -18.78
CA GLY A 369 -15.13 10.29 -18.17
C GLY A 369 -15.49 10.36 -16.67
N ASP A 370 -15.86 9.21 -16.07
CA ASP A 370 -16.22 9.04 -14.65
C ASP A 370 -14.99 9.07 -13.69
N HIS A 371 -13.79 9.32 -14.23
CA HIS A 371 -12.54 9.32 -13.46
C HIS A 371 -12.29 10.71 -12.90
N VAL A 372 -12.65 10.85 -11.64
CA VAL A 372 -12.56 12.10 -10.91
C VAL A 372 -11.10 12.43 -10.63
N GLY A 373 -10.56 13.42 -11.35
CA GLY A 373 -9.21 13.96 -11.14
C GLY A 373 -9.03 14.74 -9.82
N MET A 374 -9.79 14.41 -8.77
CA MET A 374 -9.70 15.07 -7.46
C MET A 374 -8.36 14.84 -6.79
N ASP A 375 -7.75 13.66 -6.98
CA ASP A 375 -6.42 13.38 -6.48
C ASP A 375 -5.37 14.27 -7.16
N MET A 376 -5.51 14.50 -8.47
CA MET A 376 -4.67 15.45 -9.22
C MET A 376 -4.91 16.89 -8.76
N LEU A 377 -6.15 17.30 -8.48
CA LEU A 377 -6.41 18.62 -7.88
C LEU A 377 -5.80 18.75 -6.48
N ALA A 378 -5.86 17.70 -5.67
CA ALA A 378 -5.21 17.67 -4.38
C ALA A 378 -3.68 17.82 -4.53
N GLU A 379 -3.06 17.16 -5.52
CA GLU A 379 -1.65 17.31 -5.85
C GLU A 379 -1.28 18.75 -6.25
N ILE A 380 -2.09 19.39 -7.10
CA ILE A 380 -1.87 20.80 -7.49
C ILE A 380 -1.95 21.70 -6.24
N ALA A 381 -2.94 21.48 -5.37
CA ALA A 381 -3.12 22.25 -4.14
C ALA A 381 -1.95 22.04 -3.15
N THR A 382 -1.49 20.81 -2.97
CA THR A 382 -0.35 20.53 -2.09
C THR A 382 0.94 21.13 -2.65
N GLY A 383 1.20 21.03 -3.95
CA GLY A 383 2.33 21.67 -4.60
C GLY A 383 2.29 23.20 -4.52
N ALA A 384 1.09 23.81 -4.61
CA ALA A 384 0.92 25.24 -4.36
C ALA A 384 1.23 25.60 -2.90
N ALA A 385 0.75 24.81 -1.94
CA ALA A 385 0.98 25.03 -0.52
C ALA A 385 2.48 24.92 -0.14
N GLU A 386 3.18 23.92 -0.68
CA GLU A 386 4.63 23.71 -0.48
C GLU A 386 5.46 24.90 -0.99
N LYS A 387 5.05 25.50 -2.11
CA LYS A 387 5.72 26.66 -2.72
C LYS A 387 5.26 28.01 -2.16
N GLY A 388 4.38 28.02 -1.14
CA GLY A 388 3.83 29.25 -0.55
C GLY A 388 2.95 30.06 -1.52
N ARG A 389 2.35 29.41 -2.51
CA ARG A 389 1.49 30.01 -3.54
C ARG A 389 0.04 30.03 -3.08
N ASP A 390 -0.26 30.90 -2.12
CA ASP A 390 -1.55 30.91 -1.42
C ASP A 390 -2.75 31.31 -2.30
N ALA A 391 -2.54 32.16 -3.31
CA ALA A 391 -3.59 32.54 -4.25
C ALA A 391 -4.00 31.36 -5.13
N GLU A 392 -3.02 30.61 -5.62
CA GLU A 392 -3.21 29.42 -6.45
C GLU A 392 -3.73 28.25 -5.62
N LEU A 393 -3.24 28.06 -4.38
CA LEU A 393 -3.82 27.11 -3.44
C LEU A 393 -5.33 27.39 -3.25
N LYS A 394 -5.70 28.66 -3.01
CA LYS A 394 -7.10 29.05 -2.88
C LYS A 394 -7.88 28.73 -4.15
N GLN A 395 -7.36 29.08 -5.33
CA GLN A 395 -7.99 28.79 -6.61
C GLN A 395 -8.30 27.29 -6.77
N VAL A 396 -7.34 26.42 -6.46
CA VAL A 396 -7.52 24.97 -6.58
C VAL A 396 -8.52 24.44 -5.55
N LEU A 397 -8.48 24.94 -4.31
CA LEU A 397 -9.46 24.59 -3.28
C LEU A 397 -10.89 24.99 -3.68
N ASP A 398 -11.05 26.15 -4.32
CA ASP A 398 -12.34 26.61 -4.85
C ASP A 398 -12.80 25.67 -5.98
N VAL A 399 -11.90 25.24 -6.88
CA VAL A 399 -12.23 24.24 -7.92
C VAL A 399 -12.67 22.89 -7.31
N ILE A 400 -12.01 22.42 -6.25
CA ILE A 400 -12.39 21.18 -5.54
C ILE A 400 -13.79 21.33 -4.92
N ARG A 401 -14.06 22.47 -4.28
CA ARG A 401 -15.34 22.75 -3.60
C ARG A 401 -16.51 22.91 -4.59
N ASP A 402 -16.29 23.66 -5.66
CA ASP A 402 -17.31 24.05 -6.63
C ASP A 402 -17.50 23.01 -7.75
N SER A 403 -16.69 21.95 -7.76
CA SER A 403 -16.76 20.90 -8.76
C SER A 403 -18.22 20.41 -8.92
N PRO A 404 -18.76 20.33 -10.15
CA PRO A 404 -20.17 20.03 -10.39
C PRO A 404 -20.58 18.59 -10.06
N LEU A 405 -19.64 17.77 -9.56
CA LEU A 405 -19.81 16.40 -9.07
C LEU A 405 -20.71 16.35 -7.82
N LYS A 406 -21.96 16.79 -7.94
CA LYS A 406 -22.98 16.81 -6.88
C LYS A 406 -23.22 15.42 -6.27
N GLU A 407 -22.89 14.36 -7.00
CA GLU A 407 -23.15 12.97 -6.61
C GLU A 407 -21.97 12.27 -5.91
N ASN A 408 -20.81 12.93 -5.71
CA ASN A 408 -19.66 12.29 -5.08
C ASN A 408 -18.99 13.13 -3.96
N PRO A 409 -19.72 13.41 -2.85
CA PRO A 409 -19.18 14.11 -1.69
C PRO A 409 -17.96 13.42 -1.06
N GLU A 410 -17.83 12.11 -1.24
CA GLU A 410 -16.70 11.28 -0.79
C GLU A 410 -15.37 11.75 -1.35
N MET A 411 -15.28 11.84 -2.68
CA MET A 411 -14.04 12.22 -3.35
C MET A 411 -13.64 13.67 -3.03
N ARG A 412 -14.62 14.57 -2.84
CA ARG A 412 -14.34 15.94 -2.40
C ARG A 412 -13.77 15.97 -0.98
N LEU A 413 -14.40 15.25 -0.05
CA LEU A 413 -13.92 15.21 1.33
C LEU A 413 -12.52 14.57 1.39
N GLN A 414 -12.29 13.49 0.66
CA GLN A 414 -10.99 12.82 0.59
C GLN A 414 -9.89 13.76 0.06
N ALA A 415 -10.16 14.51 -1.02
CA ALA A 415 -9.20 15.48 -1.56
C ALA A 415 -8.92 16.62 -0.56
N LEU A 416 -9.96 17.21 0.04
CA LEU A 416 -9.81 18.28 1.03
C LEU A 416 -9.06 17.80 2.29
N ALA A 417 -9.36 16.59 2.77
CA ALA A 417 -8.65 15.96 3.88
C ALA A 417 -7.19 15.73 3.52
N THR A 418 -6.88 15.23 2.32
CA THR A 418 -5.51 15.01 1.83
C THR A 418 -4.70 16.31 1.78
N VAL A 419 -5.30 17.39 1.24
CA VAL A 419 -4.65 18.72 1.19
C VAL A 419 -4.42 19.26 2.60
N ALA A 420 -5.45 19.23 3.47
CA ALA A 420 -5.33 19.70 4.86
C ALA A 420 -4.29 18.92 5.65
N ASN A 421 -4.27 17.60 5.46
CA ASN A 421 -3.31 16.69 6.07
C ASN A 421 -1.87 17.09 5.71
N LYS A 422 -1.59 17.29 4.42
CA LYS A 422 -0.27 17.73 3.94
C LYS A 422 0.10 19.12 4.47
N ILE A 423 -0.82 20.09 4.42
CA ILE A 423 -0.62 21.44 4.97
C ILE A 423 -0.33 21.39 6.47
N GLY A 424 -0.99 20.50 7.22
CA GLY A 424 -0.69 20.23 8.63
C GLY A 424 0.75 19.75 8.83
N THR A 425 1.25 18.84 7.99
CA THR A 425 2.66 18.39 8.06
C THR A 425 3.68 19.50 7.75
N LEU A 426 3.28 20.54 7.02
CA LEU A 426 4.10 21.74 6.77
C LEU A 426 4.07 22.73 7.96
N GLY A 427 3.37 22.41 9.06
CA GLY A 427 3.23 23.29 10.23
C GLY A 427 2.23 24.44 10.03
N ARG A 428 1.47 24.46 8.92
CA ARG A 428 0.46 25.47 8.61
C ARG A 428 -0.90 25.12 9.23
N SER A 429 -0.92 24.86 10.54
CA SER A 429 -2.10 24.37 11.28
C SER A 429 -3.36 25.20 11.03
N VAL A 430 -3.25 26.53 11.04
CA VAL A 430 -4.41 27.43 10.84
C VAL A 430 -5.09 27.22 9.48
N ASP A 431 -4.30 27.02 8.41
CA ASP A 431 -4.85 26.83 7.07
C ASP A 431 -5.44 25.43 6.90
N ALA A 432 -4.79 24.40 7.48
CA ALA A 432 -5.34 23.06 7.53
C ALA A 432 -6.70 23.04 8.25
N LEU A 433 -6.81 23.68 9.42
CA LEU A 433 -8.06 23.79 10.17
C LEU A 433 -9.16 24.54 9.39
N LYS A 434 -8.82 25.57 8.61
CA LYS A 434 -9.79 26.26 7.74
C LYS A 434 -10.33 25.35 6.64
N ILE A 435 -9.46 24.56 6.02
CA ILE A 435 -9.87 23.60 4.98
C ILE A 435 -10.79 22.53 5.57
N LEU A 436 -10.39 21.95 6.70
CA LEU A 436 -11.17 20.92 7.38
C LEU A 436 -12.53 21.44 7.83
N ASN A 437 -12.59 22.61 8.46
CA ASN A 437 -13.86 23.24 8.84
C ASN A 437 -14.75 23.50 7.62
N GLY A 438 -14.19 23.99 6.51
CA GLY A 438 -14.93 24.20 5.27
C GLY A 438 -15.45 22.91 4.63
N ALA A 439 -14.84 21.76 4.95
CA ALA A 439 -15.26 20.45 4.46
C ALA A 439 -16.29 19.75 5.37
N LYS A 440 -16.60 20.32 6.54
CA LYS A 440 -17.42 19.68 7.58
C LYS A 440 -18.80 19.24 7.08
N GLN A 441 -19.47 20.05 6.27
CA GLN A 441 -20.78 19.70 5.71
C GLN A 441 -20.76 18.40 4.88
N PHE A 442 -19.65 18.13 4.18
CA PHE A 442 -19.49 16.91 3.39
C PHE A 442 -19.24 15.72 4.32
N ALA A 443 -18.43 15.91 5.37
CA ALA A 443 -18.20 14.89 6.40
C ALA A 443 -19.46 14.56 7.21
N ASP A 444 -20.29 15.56 7.53
CA ASP A 444 -21.57 15.36 8.20
C ASP A 444 -22.53 14.55 7.34
N SER A 445 -22.70 14.94 6.06
CA SER A 445 -23.53 14.21 5.11
C SER A 445 -23.06 12.77 4.92
N LEU A 446 -21.75 12.52 4.87
CA LEU A 446 -21.21 11.18 4.75
C LEU A 446 -21.41 10.36 6.02
N ALA A 447 -21.20 10.94 7.21
CA ALA A 447 -21.41 10.24 8.47
C ALA A 447 -22.89 9.85 8.72
N GLU A 448 -23.83 10.49 8.02
CA GLU A 448 -25.26 10.14 8.04
C GLU A 448 -25.59 9.02 7.05
N ASN A 449 -24.79 8.85 6.00
CA ASN A 449 -24.99 7.86 4.93
C ASN A 449 -24.13 6.60 5.16
N ASP A 450 -24.76 5.44 5.12
CA ASP A 450 -24.12 4.13 5.37
C ASP A 450 -23.48 3.60 4.07
N ASN A 451 -22.43 4.28 3.56
CA ASN A 451 -21.65 3.80 2.42
C ASN A 451 -20.35 3.13 2.90
N GLU A 452 -19.94 2.06 2.23
CA GLU A 452 -18.78 1.24 2.54
C GLU A 452 -17.44 2.02 2.55
N ARG A 453 -17.31 3.06 1.72
CA ARG A 453 -16.11 3.92 1.69
C ARG A 453 -16.11 5.03 2.73
N THR A 454 -17.26 5.37 3.31
CA THR A 454 -17.42 6.45 4.30
C THR A 454 -16.45 6.30 5.49
N PRO A 455 -16.30 5.13 6.13
CA PRO A 455 -15.44 4.99 7.31
C PRO A 455 -13.97 5.33 7.05
N GLN A 456 -13.40 4.91 5.93
CA GLN A 456 -12.01 5.22 5.57
C GLN A 456 -11.80 6.72 5.32
N ILE A 457 -12.74 7.38 4.65
CA ILE A 457 -12.66 8.82 4.35
C ILE A 457 -12.81 9.62 5.65
N LEU A 458 -13.75 9.25 6.52
CA LEU A 458 -13.92 9.88 7.84
C LEU A 458 -12.69 9.67 8.73
N LYS A 459 -12.05 8.50 8.67
CA LYS A 459 -10.76 8.26 9.34
C LYS A 459 -9.67 9.18 8.83
N ASN A 460 -9.52 9.33 7.50
CA ASN A 460 -8.53 10.24 6.92
C ASN A 460 -8.79 11.70 7.31
N TYR A 461 -10.07 12.09 7.35
CA TYR A 461 -10.49 13.41 7.82
C TYR A 461 -10.16 13.61 9.31
N ALA A 462 -10.40 12.63 10.17
CA ALA A 462 -10.04 12.66 11.59
C ALA A 462 -8.51 12.78 11.79
N VAL A 463 -7.72 12.01 11.06
CA VAL A 463 -6.25 12.09 11.10
C VAL A 463 -5.75 13.47 10.67
N ALA A 464 -6.37 14.07 9.65
CA ALA A 464 -6.02 15.41 9.20
C ALA A 464 -6.28 16.47 10.28
N TRP A 465 -7.36 16.35 11.08
CA TRP A 465 -7.60 17.20 12.26
C TRP A 465 -6.49 17.06 13.31
N ALA A 466 -6.07 15.83 13.62
CA ALA A 466 -4.99 15.59 14.57
C ALA A 466 -3.66 16.18 14.08
N ARG A 467 -3.31 16.01 12.80
CA ARG A 467 -2.12 16.63 12.18
C ARG A 467 -2.18 18.14 12.16
N ALA A 468 -3.37 18.73 12.05
CA ALA A 468 -3.57 20.16 12.18
C ALA A 468 -3.46 20.66 13.63
N GLY A 469 -3.41 19.75 14.62
CA GLY A 469 -3.21 20.05 16.05
C GLY A 469 -4.50 20.01 16.89
N ASP A 470 -5.65 19.70 16.30
CA ASP A 470 -6.93 19.59 17.01
C ASP A 470 -7.31 18.13 17.22
N PHE A 471 -6.70 17.54 18.25
CA PHE A 471 -6.93 16.15 18.64
C PHE A 471 -8.35 15.91 19.16
N ARG A 472 -9.00 16.92 19.74
CA ARG A 472 -10.35 16.78 20.29
C ARG A 472 -11.33 16.53 19.16
N THR A 473 -11.31 17.38 18.13
CA THR A 473 -12.16 17.21 16.95
C THR A 473 -11.80 15.93 16.21
N ALA A 474 -10.52 15.57 16.13
CA ALA A 474 -10.08 14.30 15.55
C ALA A 474 -10.77 13.10 16.24
N ILE A 475 -10.72 13.03 17.58
CA ILE A 475 -11.33 11.95 18.37
C ILE A 475 -12.86 11.92 18.19
N GLN A 476 -13.52 13.08 18.10
CA GLN A 476 -14.95 13.15 17.82
C GLN A 476 -15.32 12.58 16.44
N TRP A 477 -14.44 12.67 15.45
CA TRP A 477 -14.67 12.05 14.14
C TRP A 477 -14.43 10.54 14.14
N ILE A 478 -13.55 10.03 15.00
CA ILE A 478 -13.34 8.58 15.19
C ILE A 478 -14.67 7.90 15.53
N THR A 479 -15.44 8.44 16.48
CA THR A 479 -16.74 7.84 16.88
C THR A 479 -17.76 7.83 15.75
N ARG A 480 -17.61 8.72 14.76
CA ARG A 480 -18.51 8.84 13.60
C ARG A 480 -18.12 7.96 12.43
N THR A 481 -16.95 7.32 12.45
CA THR A 481 -16.54 6.35 11.43
C THR A 481 -17.43 5.10 11.41
N ARG A 482 -18.07 4.76 12.55
CA ARG A 482 -18.95 3.59 12.72
C ARG A 482 -18.32 2.24 12.29
N SER A 483 -16.98 2.17 12.28
CA SER A 483 -16.23 0.96 11.95
C SER A 483 -15.10 0.76 12.95
N LEU A 484 -15.06 -0.42 13.60
CA LEU A 484 -14.00 -0.76 14.56
C LEU A 484 -12.62 -0.75 13.91
N TYR A 485 -12.48 -1.29 12.71
CA TYR A 485 -11.20 -1.33 11.99
C TYR A 485 -10.65 0.08 11.73
N PHE A 486 -11.47 0.97 11.16
CA PHE A 486 -11.01 2.34 10.88
C PHE A 486 -10.90 3.19 12.14
N ALA A 487 -11.69 2.92 13.18
CA ALA A 487 -11.54 3.59 14.46
C ALA A 487 -10.19 3.23 15.12
N GLU A 488 -9.81 1.96 15.07
CA GLU A 488 -8.53 1.47 15.57
C GLU A 488 -7.34 2.08 14.82
N ASP A 489 -7.39 2.06 13.48
CA ASP A 489 -6.35 2.65 12.64
C ASP A 489 -6.25 4.17 12.85
N ALA A 490 -7.38 4.85 13.04
CA ALA A 490 -7.40 6.27 13.43
C ALA A 490 -6.74 6.49 14.80
N LEU A 491 -7.07 5.67 15.81
CA LEU A 491 -6.51 5.78 17.16
C LEU A 491 -5.00 5.57 17.17
N MET A 492 -4.49 4.60 16.39
CA MET A 492 -3.05 4.38 16.24
C MET A 492 -2.35 5.58 15.62
N GLU A 493 -2.82 6.07 14.47
CA GLU A 493 -2.19 7.20 13.79
C GLU A 493 -2.27 8.49 14.62
N ILE A 494 -3.44 8.79 15.18
CA ILE A 494 -3.63 9.96 16.04
C ILE A 494 -2.76 9.85 17.30
N GLY A 495 -2.64 8.65 17.87
CA GLY A 495 -1.80 8.41 19.02
C GLY A 495 -0.31 8.61 18.72
N GLU A 496 0.14 8.20 17.53
CA GLU A 496 1.49 8.47 17.05
C GLU A 496 1.74 9.98 16.84
N ILE A 497 0.79 10.68 16.19
CA ILE A 497 0.87 12.14 15.97
C ILE A 497 0.95 12.90 17.29
N ALA A 498 0.13 12.52 18.28
CA ALA A 498 0.13 13.12 19.61
C ALA A 498 1.45 12.84 20.35
N ALA A 499 1.94 11.61 20.29
CA ALA A 499 3.22 11.24 20.90
C ALA A 499 4.40 12.01 20.29
N LYS A 500 4.42 12.23 18.97
CA LYS A 500 5.44 13.02 18.27
C LYS A 500 5.35 14.51 18.58
N SER A 501 4.14 15.04 18.72
CA SER A 501 3.92 16.46 18.98
C SER A 501 4.18 16.87 20.44
N GLY A 502 4.35 15.91 21.35
CA GLY A 502 4.55 16.18 22.78
C GLY A 502 3.35 16.84 23.47
N LEU A 503 2.19 16.87 22.80
CA LEU A 503 0.96 17.50 23.28
C LEU A 503 0.13 16.48 24.05
N SER A 504 -0.23 16.82 25.28
CA SER A 504 -1.15 16.02 26.10
C SER A 504 -2.59 16.30 25.68
N LEU A 505 -3.39 15.25 25.52
CA LEU A 505 -4.85 15.38 25.41
C LEU A 505 -5.41 16.05 26.66
N ASP A 506 -6.36 16.96 26.46
CA ASP A 506 -7.11 17.54 27.58
C ASP A 506 -8.05 16.51 28.23
N ALA A 507 -8.62 16.87 29.38
CA ALA A 507 -9.48 15.97 30.16
C ALA A 507 -10.71 15.48 29.38
N GLU A 508 -11.21 16.28 28.45
CA GLU A 508 -12.38 15.93 27.63
C GLU A 508 -12.00 14.96 26.50
N GLY A 509 -10.84 15.17 25.86
CA GLY A 509 -10.26 14.21 24.92
C GLY A 509 -9.97 12.85 25.56
N LEU A 510 -9.43 12.84 26.78
CA LEU A 510 -9.22 11.60 27.55
C LEU A 510 -10.55 10.90 27.89
N LYS A 511 -11.59 11.67 28.23
CA LYS A 511 -12.93 11.13 28.47
C LYS A 511 -13.52 10.51 27.20
N LEU A 512 -13.39 11.17 26.05
CA LEU A 512 -13.84 10.64 24.77
C LEU A 512 -13.11 9.35 24.38
N LEU A 513 -11.80 9.26 24.64
CA LEU A 513 -11.04 8.02 24.43
C LEU A 513 -11.50 6.91 25.37
N ASP A 514 -11.74 7.22 26.65
CA ASP A 514 -12.34 6.26 27.59
C ASP A 514 -13.71 5.77 27.09
N GLU A 515 -14.53 6.65 26.52
CA GLU A 515 -15.82 6.30 25.92
C GLU A 515 -15.64 5.41 24.68
N ILE A 516 -14.68 5.70 23.80
CA ILE A 516 -14.39 4.86 22.62
C ILE A 516 -13.89 3.47 23.02
N VAL A 517 -13.00 3.38 24.02
CA VAL A 517 -12.49 2.09 24.51
C VAL A 517 -13.60 1.25 25.14
N LYS A 518 -14.61 1.90 25.74
CA LYS A 518 -15.76 1.24 26.39
C LYS A 518 -16.97 1.06 25.47
N SER A 519 -17.04 1.76 24.34
CA SER A 519 -18.24 1.79 23.53
C SER A 519 -18.43 0.45 22.83
N ASP A 520 -19.66 -0.04 22.81
CA ASP A 520 -20.08 -1.08 21.87
C ASP A 520 -20.28 -0.43 20.50
N LEU A 521 -19.18 0.14 19.95
CA LEU A 521 -19.13 0.37 18.51
C LEU A 521 -19.55 -0.96 17.86
N PRO A 522 -20.43 -0.92 16.85
CA PRO A 522 -20.93 -2.14 16.23
C PRO A 522 -19.73 -3.02 15.95
N SER A 523 -19.86 -4.31 16.30
CA SER A 523 -18.85 -5.33 15.97
C SER A 523 -18.33 -5.04 14.57
N PRO A 524 -17.08 -5.42 14.23
CA PRO A 524 -16.69 -5.41 12.83
C PRO A 524 -17.84 -6.13 12.12
N VAL A 525 -18.22 -5.71 10.92
CA VAL A 525 -19.07 -6.59 10.14
C VAL A 525 -18.20 -7.81 9.91
N VAL A 526 -18.25 -8.74 10.88
CA VAL A 526 -17.61 -10.03 10.86
C VAL A 526 -18.35 -10.62 9.70
N PRO A 527 -17.67 -10.79 8.56
CA PRO A 527 -18.37 -11.27 7.41
C PRO A 527 -19.08 -12.55 7.81
N GLY A 528 -20.37 -12.60 7.51
CA GLY A 528 -21.18 -13.71 8.01
C GLY A 528 -20.51 -15.01 7.57
N ARG A 529 -20.32 -15.94 8.50
CA ARG A 529 -19.72 -17.25 8.25
C ARG A 529 -20.75 -18.33 8.48
N ILE A 530 -20.93 -19.22 7.51
CA ILE A 530 -21.78 -20.40 7.62
C ILE A 530 -20.94 -21.61 7.28
N VAL A 531 -20.90 -22.59 8.18
CA VAL A 531 -20.23 -23.87 7.96
C VAL A 531 -21.28 -24.94 7.65
N ASN A 532 -21.06 -25.69 6.58
CA ASN A 532 -21.85 -26.83 6.14
C ASN A 532 -20.91 -28.02 5.89
N GLU A 533 -20.78 -28.89 6.89
CA GLU A 533 -19.94 -30.09 6.89
C GLU A 533 -20.22 -31.08 5.74
N VAL A 534 -21.36 -30.94 5.05
CA VAL A 534 -21.72 -31.75 3.88
C VAL A 534 -21.09 -31.20 2.58
N GLY A 535 -20.61 -29.96 2.61
CA GLY A 535 -20.11 -29.22 1.45
C GLY A 535 -21.21 -28.43 0.75
N TRP A 536 -20.86 -27.22 0.29
CA TRP A 536 -21.71 -26.39 -0.57
C TRP A 536 -21.54 -26.77 -2.04
N GLU A 537 -22.66 -26.85 -2.75
CA GLU A 537 -22.63 -26.77 -4.21
C GLU A 537 -22.46 -25.31 -4.62
N ILE A 538 -21.49 -25.01 -5.48
CA ILE A 538 -21.19 -23.64 -5.92
C ILE A 538 -22.29 -23.16 -6.88
N PRO A 539 -23.12 -22.18 -6.47
CA PRO A 539 -24.27 -21.77 -7.26
C PRO A 539 -23.87 -21.24 -8.64
N GLY A 540 -24.54 -21.72 -9.69
CA GLY A 540 -24.34 -21.27 -11.07
C GLY A 540 -23.12 -21.88 -11.78
N LEU A 541 -22.22 -22.56 -11.07
CA LEU A 541 -20.99 -23.09 -11.66
C LEU A 541 -21.27 -24.14 -12.76
N ALA A 542 -22.22 -25.05 -12.52
CA ALA A 542 -22.57 -26.13 -13.47
C ALA A 542 -23.16 -25.63 -14.80
N VAL A 543 -23.71 -24.41 -14.81
CA VAL A 543 -24.33 -23.76 -15.98
C VAL A 543 -23.52 -22.56 -16.46
N SER A 544 -22.26 -22.45 -16.03
CA SER A 544 -21.38 -21.36 -16.42
C SER A 544 -20.45 -21.75 -17.55
N ARG A 545 -20.18 -20.79 -18.45
CA ARG A 545 -19.09 -20.90 -19.42
C ARG A 545 -17.80 -20.37 -18.82
N LYS A 546 -16.70 -21.02 -19.17
CA LYS A 546 -15.36 -20.53 -18.86
C LYS A 546 -15.03 -19.35 -19.77
N LEU A 547 -14.79 -18.17 -19.19
CA LEU A 547 -14.55 -16.94 -19.95
C LEU A 547 -13.17 -16.93 -20.60
N ARG A 548 -12.18 -17.49 -19.91
CA ARG A 548 -10.78 -17.48 -20.33
C ARG A 548 -10.00 -18.66 -19.74
N PRO A 549 -8.84 -19.04 -20.32
CA PRO A 549 -7.92 -20.00 -19.71
C PRO A 549 -7.53 -19.57 -18.27
N PRO A 550 -7.11 -20.52 -17.41
CA PRO A 550 -6.62 -20.18 -16.06
C PRO A 550 -5.50 -19.15 -16.17
N GLU A 551 -5.65 -18.02 -15.51
CA GLU A 551 -4.62 -17.00 -15.43
C GLU A 551 -3.82 -17.18 -14.16
N LEU A 552 -2.51 -17.33 -14.31
CA LEU A 552 -1.61 -17.23 -13.17
C LEU A 552 -1.66 -15.80 -12.63
N ARG A 553 -2.20 -15.65 -11.43
CA ARG A 553 -2.20 -14.40 -10.69
C ARG A 553 -1.08 -14.47 -9.66
N LYS A 554 -0.12 -13.56 -9.79
CA LYS A 554 0.91 -13.40 -8.78
C LYS A 554 0.23 -12.94 -7.49
N THR A 555 0.20 -13.80 -6.48
CA THR A 555 -0.13 -13.38 -5.12
C THR A 555 0.92 -12.37 -4.64
N ARG A 556 0.58 -11.57 -3.62
CA ARG A 556 1.49 -10.55 -3.09
C ARG A 556 2.79 -11.16 -2.55
N ASP A 557 2.75 -12.43 -2.16
CA ASP A 557 3.85 -13.22 -1.61
C ASP A 557 4.47 -14.24 -2.57
N ARG A 558 3.88 -14.51 -3.74
CA ARG A 558 4.38 -15.47 -4.75
C ARG A 558 4.62 -16.91 -4.29
N SER A 559 4.26 -17.28 -3.06
CA SER A 559 4.55 -18.61 -2.47
C SER A 559 3.77 -19.74 -3.11
N PHE A 560 2.71 -19.42 -3.87
CA PHE A 560 1.87 -20.40 -4.51
C PHE A 560 1.44 -19.91 -5.89
N GLU A 561 1.41 -20.83 -6.87
CA GLU A 561 0.82 -20.56 -8.17
C GLU A 561 -0.70 -20.50 -8.03
N LEU A 562 -1.22 -19.30 -7.77
CA LEU A 562 -2.66 -19.05 -7.79
C LEU A 562 -3.12 -18.95 -9.25
N TYR A 563 -3.79 -19.99 -9.71
CA TYR A 563 -4.52 -19.94 -10.96
C TYR A 563 -5.93 -19.47 -10.69
N ILE A 564 -6.31 -18.40 -11.38
CA ILE A 564 -7.66 -17.88 -11.38
C ILE A 564 -8.34 -18.25 -12.68
N THR A 565 -9.45 -18.98 -12.58
CA THR A 565 -10.35 -19.18 -13.72
C THR A 565 -11.64 -18.41 -13.49
N LEU A 566 -12.03 -17.59 -14.48
CA LEU A 566 -13.30 -16.88 -14.44
C LEU A 566 -14.37 -17.64 -15.22
N TYR A 567 -15.55 -17.71 -14.60
CA TYR A 567 -16.75 -18.32 -15.13
C TYR A 567 -17.89 -17.31 -15.13
N GLU A 568 -18.69 -17.32 -16.20
CA GLU A 568 -19.90 -16.51 -16.33
C GLU A 568 -21.09 -17.46 -16.48
N PRO A 569 -22.13 -17.34 -15.63
CA PRO A 569 -23.36 -18.12 -15.78
C PRO A 569 -24.01 -17.86 -17.15
N GLU A 570 -24.25 -18.91 -17.94
CA GLU A 570 -24.94 -18.79 -19.22
C GLU A 570 -26.47 -18.64 -19.05
N VAL A 571 -26.95 -19.01 -17.87
CA VAL A 571 -28.34 -18.86 -17.45
C VAL A 571 -28.36 -17.94 -16.24
N GLU A 572 -29.32 -17.00 -16.20
CA GLU A 572 -29.51 -16.14 -15.03
C GLU A 572 -29.67 -17.00 -13.78
N THR A 573 -28.67 -16.91 -12.90
CA THR A 573 -28.60 -17.71 -11.69
C THR A 573 -28.81 -16.82 -10.48
N PHE A 574 -29.72 -17.27 -9.62
CA PHE A 574 -30.16 -16.54 -8.44
C PHE A 574 -29.84 -17.34 -7.19
N LEU A 575 -29.25 -16.66 -6.20
CA LEU A 575 -28.98 -17.22 -4.88
C LEU A 575 -29.91 -16.55 -3.88
N LYS A 576 -30.57 -17.37 -3.04
CA LYS A 576 -31.26 -16.85 -1.86
C LYS A 576 -30.21 -16.27 -0.91
N ARG A 577 -30.42 -15.03 -0.50
CA ARG A 577 -29.45 -14.28 0.29
C ARG A 577 -29.06 -15.06 1.58
N PRO A 578 -27.77 -15.41 1.76
CA PRO A 578 -27.32 -16.16 2.93
C PRO A 578 -27.10 -15.27 4.17
N PHE A 579 -26.84 -13.97 3.95
CA PHE A 579 -26.56 -12.97 4.99
C PHE A 579 -27.59 -11.83 4.92
N ALA A 580 -27.69 -11.01 5.98
CA ALA A 580 -28.51 -9.80 5.93
C ALA A 580 -27.94 -8.81 4.90
N SER A 581 -28.77 -7.95 4.30
CA SER A 581 -28.27 -6.90 3.41
C SER A 581 -27.43 -5.89 4.17
N ARG A 582 -26.23 -5.62 3.64
CA ARG A 582 -25.38 -4.52 4.12
C ARG A 582 -25.84 -3.19 3.56
N GLU A 583 -26.56 -3.19 2.43
CA GLU A 583 -27.17 -1.99 1.91
C GLU A 583 -28.51 -1.73 2.59
N LYS A 584 -28.75 -0.46 2.91
CA LYS A 584 -30.10 0.04 3.13
C LYS A 584 -30.54 0.71 1.83
N PRO A 585 -31.77 0.47 1.36
CA PRO A 585 -32.30 1.22 0.24
C PRO A 585 -32.15 2.72 0.49
N LYS A 586 -31.94 3.51 -0.56
CA LYS A 586 -31.89 4.98 -0.43
C LYS A 586 -33.18 5.48 0.25
N PRO A 587 -33.18 6.68 0.84
CA PRO A 587 -34.37 7.22 1.52
C PRO A 587 -35.64 7.22 0.65
N ASP A 588 -35.52 7.45 -0.66
CA ASP A 588 -36.58 7.39 -1.67
C ASP A 588 -36.95 5.96 -2.13
N GLU A 589 -36.16 4.97 -1.76
CA GLU A 589 -36.31 3.54 -2.03
C GLU A 589 -36.60 2.74 -0.74
N SER A 590 -36.90 3.43 0.37
CA SER A 590 -37.00 2.86 1.73
C SER A 590 -38.02 1.73 1.93
N THR A 591 -38.89 1.50 0.94
CA THR A 591 -39.88 0.40 0.92
C THR A 591 -39.41 -0.82 0.14
N TRP A 592 -38.23 -0.76 -0.49
CA TRP A 592 -37.67 -1.87 -1.26
C TRP A 592 -37.14 -2.95 -0.33
N THR A 593 -37.38 -4.21 -0.69
CA THR A 593 -36.89 -5.36 0.07
C THR A 593 -35.91 -6.17 -0.78
N SER A 594 -34.76 -6.47 -0.19
CA SER A 594 -33.78 -7.36 -0.82
C SER A 594 -34.35 -8.79 -0.87
N HIS A 595 -34.33 -9.39 -2.06
CA HIS A 595 -34.95 -10.70 -2.31
C HIS A 595 -33.94 -11.80 -2.66
N GLY A 596 -32.72 -11.44 -3.01
CA GLY A 596 -31.68 -12.39 -3.40
C GLY A 596 -30.54 -11.76 -4.15
N LEU A 597 -29.62 -12.60 -4.61
CA LEU A 597 -28.41 -12.20 -5.32
C LEU A 597 -28.42 -12.79 -6.73
N LYS A 598 -28.20 -11.96 -7.75
CA LYS A 598 -27.99 -12.41 -9.12
C LYS A 598 -26.50 -12.60 -9.35
N ILE A 599 -26.10 -13.83 -9.60
CA ILE A 599 -24.69 -14.15 -9.83
C ILE A 599 -24.25 -13.57 -11.17
N SER A 600 -23.12 -12.85 -11.15
CA SER A 600 -22.55 -12.20 -12.33
C SER A 600 -21.24 -12.86 -12.77
N LEU A 601 -20.43 -13.26 -11.81
CA LEU A 601 -19.11 -13.84 -12.06
C LEU A 601 -18.80 -14.87 -10.97
N ILE A 602 -18.19 -15.97 -11.37
CA ILE A 602 -17.65 -16.96 -10.44
C ILE A 602 -16.16 -17.06 -10.72
N GLU A 603 -15.36 -16.86 -9.69
CA GLU A 603 -13.92 -16.96 -9.72
C GLU A 603 -13.48 -18.23 -9.01
N GLU A 604 -12.93 -19.17 -9.75
CA GLU A 604 -12.29 -20.37 -9.22
C GLU A 604 -10.83 -20.06 -8.88
N ARG A 605 -10.44 -20.31 -7.63
CA ARG A 605 -9.09 -20.12 -7.12
C ARG A 605 -8.43 -21.47 -6.86
N VAL A 606 -7.35 -21.73 -7.60
CA VAL A 606 -6.60 -22.98 -7.55
C VAL A 606 -5.18 -22.68 -7.11
N ILE A 607 -4.71 -23.39 -6.08
CA ILE A 607 -3.33 -23.36 -5.63
C ILE A 607 -2.77 -24.78 -5.76
N ASN A 608 -1.59 -24.93 -6.35
CA ASN A 608 -0.90 -26.23 -6.51
C ASN A 608 -1.78 -27.33 -7.15
N GLY A 609 -2.64 -26.95 -8.10
CA GLY A 609 -3.57 -27.86 -8.77
C GLY A 609 -4.79 -28.29 -7.94
N ARG A 610 -4.95 -27.77 -6.72
CA ARG A 610 -6.12 -28.02 -5.85
C ARG A 610 -6.97 -26.76 -5.73
N LYS A 611 -8.28 -26.95 -5.82
CA LYS A 611 -9.25 -25.88 -5.62
C LYS A 611 -9.39 -25.69 -4.11
N TYR A 612 -9.27 -24.45 -3.65
CA TYR A 612 -9.44 -24.15 -2.23
C TYR A 612 -10.49 -23.08 -1.99
N CYS A 613 -10.82 -22.29 -3.02
CA CYS A 613 -11.81 -21.23 -2.90
C CYS A 613 -12.58 -20.99 -4.20
N TYR A 614 -13.87 -20.68 -4.07
CA TYR A 614 -14.66 -20.01 -5.10
C TYR A 614 -15.13 -18.64 -4.59
N ALA A 615 -14.83 -17.58 -5.34
CA ALA A 615 -15.36 -16.25 -5.07
C ALA A 615 -16.49 -15.93 -6.06
N ILE A 616 -17.69 -15.65 -5.55
CA ILE A 616 -18.88 -15.37 -6.34
C ILE A 616 -19.19 -13.88 -6.24
N THR A 617 -19.13 -13.18 -7.36
CA THR A 617 -19.55 -11.78 -7.46
C THR A 617 -21.01 -11.72 -7.90
N ALA A 618 -21.87 -11.09 -7.12
CA ALA A 618 -23.31 -11.05 -7.38
C ALA A 618 -23.90 -9.66 -7.17
N TYR A 619 -24.90 -9.31 -7.98
CA TYR A 619 -25.69 -8.09 -7.82
C TYR A 619 -26.84 -8.34 -6.86
N GLU A 620 -27.05 -7.42 -5.92
CA GLU A 620 -28.22 -7.48 -5.05
C GLU A 620 -29.50 -7.12 -5.82
N ILE A 621 -30.54 -7.92 -5.60
CA ILE A 621 -31.87 -7.76 -6.21
C ILE A 621 -32.82 -7.22 -5.16
N PHE A 622 -33.37 -6.05 -5.45
CA PHE A 622 -34.43 -5.42 -4.70
C PHE A 622 -35.77 -5.60 -5.42
N GLN A 623 -36.85 -5.75 -4.66
CA GLN A 623 -38.22 -5.63 -5.17
C GLN A 623 -38.78 -4.27 -4.76
N ASP A 624 -39.33 -3.54 -5.74
CA ASP A 624 -40.08 -2.31 -5.47
C ASP A 624 -41.52 -2.61 -5.01
N GLU A 625 -42.28 -1.58 -4.63
CA GLU A 625 -43.68 -1.72 -4.17
C GLU A 625 -44.64 -2.35 -5.21
N LYS A 626 -44.18 -2.54 -6.45
CA LYS A 626 -44.94 -3.14 -7.56
C LYS A 626 -44.43 -4.53 -7.92
N ASP A 627 -43.64 -5.17 -7.05
CA ASP A 627 -43.00 -6.47 -7.25
C ASP A 627 -42.09 -6.54 -8.50
N GLN A 628 -41.61 -5.40 -9.01
CA GLN A 628 -40.66 -5.43 -10.13
C GLN A 628 -39.22 -5.59 -9.62
N PRO A 629 -38.42 -6.51 -10.20
CA PRO A 629 -37.03 -6.67 -9.83
C PRO A 629 -36.22 -5.45 -10.27
N ARG A 630 -35.52 -4.84 -9.32
CA ARG A 630 -34.55 -3.76 -9.51
C ARG A 630 -33.18 -4.26 -9.09
N TYR A 631 -32.20 -4.06 -9.96
CA TYR A 631 -30.82 -4.45 -9.70
C TYR A 631 -30.07 -3.26 -9.10
N SER A 632 -29.38 -3.51 -7.99
CA SER A 632 -28.40 -2.54 -7.51
C SER A 632 -27.16 -2.55 -8.40
N ASN A 633 -26.42 -1.45 -8.40
CA ASN A 633 -25.04 -1.42 -8.91
C ASN A 633 -24.04 -1.94 -7.86
N HIS A 634 -24.53 -2.44 -6.72
CA HIS A 634 -23.72 -2.98 -5.65
C HIS A 634 -23.34 -4.42 -5.96
N LEU A 635 -22.06 -4.73 -5.78
CA LEU A 635 -21.50 -6.05 -6.00
C LEU A 635 -21.12 -6.64 -4.65
N GLU A 636 -21.74 -7.75 -4.32
CA GLU A 636 -21.35 -8.56 -3.17
C GLU A 636 -20.40 -9.66 -3.63
N THR A 637 -19.42 -9.97 -2.78
CA THR A 637 -18.56 -11.14 -2.97
C THR A 637 -18.86 -12.16 -1.88
N LEU A 638 -19.15 -13.39 -2.31
CA LEU A 638 -19.33 -14.55 -1.44
C LEU A 638 -18.16 -15.51 -1.65
N LEU A 639 -17.52 -15.93 -0.58
CA LEU A 639 -16.33 -16.77 -0.59
C LEU A 639 -16.70 -18.16 -0.06
N TYR A 640 -16.50 -19.18 -0.87
CA TYR A 640 -16.67 -20.57 -0.50
C TYR A 640 -15.30 -21.19 -0.30
N TYR A 641 -15.00 -21.75 0.87
CA TYR A 641 -13.70 -22.34 1.19
C TYR A 641 -13.81 -23.83 1.47
N ASP A 642 -12.77 -24.55 1.04
CA ASP A 642 -12.46 -25.92 1.45
C ASP A 642 -11.46 -25.84 2.61
N GLU A 643 -11.90 -26.15 3.82
CA GLU A 643 -11.13 -25.92 5.05
C GLU A 643 -10.10 -27.01 5.35
N ASP A 644 -10.26 -28.20 4.77
CA ASP A 644 -9.43 -29.37 5.07
C ASP A 644 -8.77 -30.04 3.85
N GLY A 645 -9.13 -29.61 2.64
CA GLY A 645 -8.55 -30.01 1.37
C GLY A 645 -9.13 -31.29 0.78
N ASP A 646 -10.28 -31.73 1.26
CA ASP A 646 -10.96 -32.94 0.78
C ASP A 646 -11.77 -32.70 -0.52
N GLY A 647 -11.84 -31.45 -0.98
CA GLY A 647 -12.57 -31.01 -2.16
C GLY A 647 -14.02 -30.60 -1.89
N LYS A 648 -14.46 -30.60 -0.64
CA LYS A 648 -15.76 -30.04 -0.22
C LYS A 648 -15.56 -28.62 0.29
N PHE A 649 -16.45 -27.72 -0.15
CA PHE A 649 -16.41 -26.33 0.28
C PHE A 649 -17.36 -26.17 1.46
N GLU A 650 -16.91 -26.34 2.70
CA GLU A 650 -17.82 -26.30 3.86
C GLU A 650 -18.11 -24.89 4.34
N THR A 651 -17.17 -23.96 4.17
CA THR A 651 -17.33 -22.60 4.66
C THR A 651 -17.88 -21.69 3.57
N LEU A 652 -18.92 -20.92 3.89
CA LEU A 652 -19.40 -19.77 3.13
C LEU A 652 -19.19 -18.50 3.97
N GLU A 653 -18.46 -17.54 3.43
CA GLU A 653 -18.17 -16.25 4.05
C GLU A 653 -18.62 -15.09 3.15
N GLU A 654 -19.18 -14.04 3.73
CA GLU A 654 -19.38 -12.75 3.06
C GLU A 654 -18.03 -12.03 2.91
N GLY A 655 -17.83 -11.07 1.99
CA GLY A 655 -16.54 -10.37 1.98
C GLY A 655 -16.41 -9.21 0.99
N LEU A 656 -15.61 -8.23 1.39
CA LEU A 656 -14.84 -7.38 0.49
C LEU A 656 -13.64 -8.22 0.02
N ASP A 657 -13.31 -8.21 -1.27
CA ASP A 657 -12.22 -9.03 -1.83
C ASP A 657 -10.86 -8.64 -1.21
N TYR A 658 -10.48 -9.33 -0.14
CA TYR A 658 -9.31 -9.08 0.72
C TYR A 658 -8.33 -10.24 0.63
N PHE A 659 -7.40 -10.23 -0.32
CA PHE A 659 -6.09 -10.90 -0.18
C PHE A 659 -5.23 -10.29 0.96
N SER A 660 -5.83 -9.67 2.00
CA SER A 660 -5.11 -9.08 3.14
C SER A 660 -5.73 -9.33 4.52
N VAL A 661 -6.72 -10.23 4.65
CA VAL A 661 -7.12 -10.76 5.97
C VAL A 661 -7.22 -12.29 5.93
N GLY A 662 -6.06 -12.94 6.05
CA GLY A 662 -5.84 -14.07 6.96
C GLY A 662 -6.50 -15.45 6.76
N HIS A 663 -7.48 -15.67 5.87
CA HIS A 663 -8.11 -17.00 5.74
C HIS A 663 -7.66 -17.75 4.47
N ILE A 664 -6.42 -18.26 4.53
CA ILE A 664 -5.96 -19.35 3.67
C ILE A 664 -5.99 -20.60 4.57
N PRO A 665 -6.77 -21.64 4.24
CA PRO A 665 -6.81 -22.87 5.04
C PRO A 665 -5.41 -23.43 5.23
N SER A 666 -5.13 -23.91 6.44
CA SER A 666 -3.77 -24.34 6.80
C SER A 666 -3.21 -25.45 5.91
N TRP A 667 -4.06 -26.30 5.33
CA TRP A 667 -3.65 -27.33 4.37
C TRP A 667 -3.23 -26.76 3.01
N VAL A 668 -3.73 -25.59 2.62
CA VAL A 668 -3.26 -24.89 1.40
C VAL A 668 -1.83 -24.40 1.60
N LEU A 669 -1.48 -24.08 2.85
CA LEU A 669 -0.14 -23.67 3.28
C LEU A 669 0.79 -24.85 3.60
N GLN A 670 0.28 -26.08 3.61
CA GLN A 670 1.07 -27.30 3.86
C GLN A 670 1.20 -28.10 2.55
N LYS A 671 2.44 -28.51 2.22
CA LYS A 671 2.80 -29.17 0.95
C LYS A 671 2.01 -30.44 0.64
#